data_AF-A0A2V1KAY5-F1
#
_entry.id   AF-A0A2V1KAY5-F1
#
_cell.length_a   1.000
_cell.length_b   1.000
_cell.length_c   1.000
_cell.angle_alpha   90.00
_cell.angle_beta   90.00
_cell.angle_gamma   90.00
#
_symmetry.space_group_name_H-M   'P 1'
#
loop_
_entity.id
_entity.type
_entity.pdbx_description
1 polymer ?
#
loop_
_entity_poly.entity_id
_entity_poly.type
_entity_poly.pdbx_seq_one_letter_code
_entity_poly.pdbx_strand_id
1 'polypeptide(L)'
;MIARQRELDRRLSHRLPAADARIQAFLDSYLQGTGSNPQLPRETFVLDQPGLARAISLPYDGDTFTSEHLTSYRILNGVLHNPANDRRTTKGVFHIADGGLPVQDDKIEVPRAVFGRLLEHAFQPPEDAMTLPYSAKEDKPVGCWVSLLLRPIVVPEVPGFSKQRTMETRFIAPGTLVANLDFVEGIFGNGGDPYVPEYDASLNPETWTGHTGLVVLAPHLTKLTKKELGLPHYDEATERQRRDGQCWKDPQELYNNGGAFKCCARDERGVITTVIADNYFGYCKKEVKAQISYSANLLGLVEEEHSGGARVYPQYNLGQHYIEKYGDPSYSLEEIVRRDPQRFVLQPGGYGLDLENDQNILVPSGATFSLRTATVEWTNPDGSTQTIPLHDGVKYVCPDGYQISMLQIAENPALWTLIGTAPTSTTYHKPATVSGGGKSEVSKAIQDAIINGDAFAPDFDADMAKVDEILHHNYQERFLDPVNRNENSRSVLSDRRSIGSVIKLLTPSSDYTDEYNEWLDSIPDYIKELTFIVKRFYQPEWGEDWLSHFTTGVVNGRKGTSLRLDGDKIRTSMLRVGYEPDGSWRLFGLRHDFYPAAKVQTEDDITASEVVPVGGGEELSRKYVRNCEQLLFQRPDEAIHRGYDKQAERDMATPGTFLSNYEPLDRAQAVKLVEDAVRFSQYTKPMQDILRRAAYGPEDQAGYVVSSAHPRLVAGVPTKNPRYLQTRPDLAHPEATASADLGSRINARISMDEPFEQPVDVIAAGRRNNPADEGVPPLACYAPLHYMELPELFMEFISSMTGKSPSTTGAGSEGAMTKGPFNALPSIIDLNAALLSFALTGYDGWLSSAGFVGPHVQVDHDVSMLIPEAFCRMKDRELNAKNLIAEGSLEPVEDVVIDGAKVEASRLGYRMTEKFATKYFGRIFLHPHLVFTQEMLRPELQDQAVYAESIATILETHRRVAESYITDGTIALGIPPIKGLLEIMANGQTSEGYTLQDEGFRNQFERESILASDWYKERLESEREASIGFAERELASLDDFLSREGDTAARRALMEGRKSKVVANLTHLRNAPLSELNGTLGRQARWNAEV
;
A
#
# COMPACT_ATOMS: atom_id res chain seq x y z
N MET A 1 50.00 -8.20 -7.87
CA MET A 1 49.69 -7.04 -7.00
C MET A 1 48.90 -7.45 -5.76
N ILE A 2 47.78 -8.18 -5.89
CA ILE A 2 46.98 -8.68 -4.74
C ILE A 2 47.82 -9.43 -3.69
N ALA A 3 48.67 -10.38 -4.11
CA ALA A 3 49.53 -11.11 -3.18
C ALA A 3 50.49 -10.20 -2.38
N ARG A 4 50.95 -9.09 -2.98
CA ARG A 4 51.79 -8.09 -2.28
C ARG A 4 50.96 -7.31 -1.26
N GLN A 5 49.76 -6.87 -1.63
CA GLN A 5 48.85 -6.16 -0.74
C GLN A 5 48.52 -7.00 0.49
N ARG A 6 48.21 -8.29 0.32
CA ARG A 6 47.96 -9.22 1.42
C ARG A 6 49.10 -9.29 2.45
N GLU A 7 50.36 -9.26 2.02
CA GLU A 7 51.50 -9.25 2.95
C GLU A 7 51.66 -7.90 3.67
N LEU A 8 51.19 -6.80 3.06
CA LEU A 8 51.15 -5.47 3.69
C LEU A 8 49.99 -5.35 4.68
N ASP A 9 48.82 -5.91 4.36
CA ASP A 9 47.62 -5.89 5.21
C ASP A 9 47.86 -6.58 6.56
N ARG A 10 48.69 -7.64 6.58
CA ARG A 10 49.11 -8.34 7.81
C ARG A 10 49.85 -7.45 8.82
N ARG A 11 50.24 -6.23 8.44
CA ARG A 11 50.82 -5.23 9.36
C ARG A 11 49.76 -4.48 10.17
N LEU A 12 48.49 -4.57 9.79
CA LEU A 12 47.36 -3.92 10.44
C LEU A 12 46.51 -4.97 11.18
N SER A 13 45.94 -4.60 12.31
CA SER A 13 44.89 -5.42 12.94
C SER A 13 43.60 -5.28 12.15
N HIS A 14 42.79 -6.35 12.11
CA HIS A 14 41.51 -6.31 11.42
C HIS A 14 40.55 -5.35 12.13
N ARG A 15 40.23 -4.25 11.46
CA ARG A 15 39.28 -3.23 11.93
C ARG A 15 37.86 -3.61 11.51
N LEU A 16 36.87 -3.28 12.34
CA LEU A 16 35.47 -3.33 11.93
C LEU A 16 35.14 -2.08 11.08
N PRO A 17 34.27 -2.19 10.07
CA PRO A 17 33.74 -1.00 9.41
C PRO A 17 32.93 -0.16 10.40
N ALA A 18 32.62 1.09 10.04
CA ALA A 18 32.04 2.05 10.97
C ALA A 18 30.69 1.58 11.54
N ALA A 19 29.81 1.03 10.70
CA ALA A 19 28.53 0.48 11.11
C ALA A 19 28.70 -0.69 12.12
N ASP A 20 29.57 -1.65 11.80
CA ASP A 20 29.84 -2.81 12.68
C ASP A 20 30.50 -2.37 14.00
N ALA A 21 31.31 -1.31 14.00
CA ALA A 21 31.88 -0.74 15.22
C ALA A 21 30.81 -0.14 16.14
N ARG A 22 29.82 0.58 15.59
CA ARG A 22 28.65 1.08 16.34
C ARG A 22 27.84 -0.06 16.95
N ILE A 23 27.62 -1.11 16.17
CA ILE A 23 26.91 -2.33 16.60
C ILE A 23 27.66 -3.04 17.72
N GLN A 24 28.96 -3.28 17.56
CA GLN A 24 29.78 -3.95 18.58
C GLN A 24 29.82 -3.14 19.88
N ALA A 25 29.98 -1.82 19.80
CA ALA A 25 29.97 -0.95 20.98
C ALA A 25 28.64 -1.01 21.75
N PHE A 26 27.51 -1.07 21.03
CA PHE A 26 26.21 -1.31 21.66
C PHE A 26 26.14 -2.68 22.32
N LEU A 27 26.51 -3.76 21.63
CA LEU A 27 26.46 -5.12 22.18
C LEU A 27 27.35 -5.28 23.42
N ASP A 28 28.58 -4.77 23.39
CA ASP A 28 29.53 -4.83 24.50
C ASP A 28 28.96 -4.14 25.75
N SER A 29 28.33 -2.97 25.56
CA SER A 29 27.71 -2.22 26.65
C SER A 29 26.40 -2.86 27.13
N TYR A 30 25.53 -3.27 26.21
CA TYR A 30 24.23 -3.87 26.52
C TYR A 30 24.40 -5.20 27.26
N LEU A 31 25.38 -6.02 26.89
CA LEU A 31 25.62 -7.33 27.52
C LEU A 31 26.57 -7.29 28.72
N GLN A 32 27.01 -6.10 29.15
CA GLN A 32 27.93 -5.95 30.27
C GLN A 32 27.38 -6.63 31.54
N GLY A 33 28.21 -7.48 32.16
CA GLY A 33 27.87 -8.21 33.38
C GLY A 33 27.04 -9.48 33.19
N THR A 34 26.69 -9.85 31.96
CA THR A 34 25.96 -11.12 31.69
C THR A 34 26.86 -12.35 31.60
N GLY A 35 28.17 -12.15 31.40
CA GLY A 35 29.14 -13.20 31.15
C GLY A 35 29.27 -13.63 29.68
N SER A 36 28.40 -13.13 28.79
CA SER A 36 28.52 -13.29 27.34
C SER A 36 29.20 -12.10 26.70
N ASN A 37 30.01 -12.35 25.66
CA ASN A 37 30.72 -11.30 24.91
C ASN A 37 30.84 -11.67 23.41
N PRO A 38 29.72 -11.76 22.69
CA PRO A 38 29.73 -12.10 21.27
C PRO A 38 30.50 -11.06 20.46
N GLN A 39 31.33 -11.54 19.53
CA GLN A 39 32.10 -10.69 18.62
C GLN A 39 31.55 -10.85 17.21
N LEU A 40 31.24 -9.74 16.54
CA LEU A 40 30.83 -9.76 15.14
C LEU A 40 31.89 -10.46 14.27
N PRO A 41 31.48 -11.22 13.24
CA PRO A 41 32.41 -11.79 12.27
C PRO A 41 33.27 -10.69 11.63
N ARG A 42 34.59 -10.77 11.83
CA ARG A 42 35.52 -9.76 11.30
C ARG A 42 35.78 -9.96 9.81
N GLU A 43 35.92 -11.21 9.38
CA GLU A 43 36.17 -11.57 7.98
C GLU A 43 34.84 -11.97 7.32
N THR A 44 34.29 -11.06 6.52
CA THR A 44 33.09 -11.33 5.71
C THR A 44 33.39 -11.05 4.24
N PHE A 45 32.77 -11.81 3.34
CA PHE A 45 32.68 -11.46 1.94
C PHE A 45 31.66 -10.33 1.81
N VAL A 46 32.15 -9.11 1.63
CA VAL A 46 31.32 -7.91 1.48
C VAL A 46 30.71 -7.89 0.08
N LEU A 47 29.40 -7.69 0.01
CA LEU A 47 28.68 -7.46 -1.24
C LEU A 47 28.65 -5.96 -1.55
N ASP A 48 29.74 -5.44 -2.08
CA ASP A 48 29.91 -4.00 -2.33
C ASP A 48 29.20 -3.48 -3.60
N GLN A 49 28.75 -4.39 -4.47
CA GLN A 49 28.14 -4.07 -5.75
C GLN A 49 26.86 -4.86 -6.01
N PRO A 50 25.86 -4.25 -6.67
CA PRO A 50 24.63 -4.93 -7.01
C PRO A 50 24.84 -6.18 -7.90
N GLY A 51 24.10 -7.24 -7.62
CA GLY A 51 24.07 -8.47 -8.41
C GLY A 51 25.14 -9.51 -8.06
N LEU A 52 26.15 -9.16 -7.26
CA LEU A 52 27.14 -10.13 -6.76
C LEU A 52 26.46 -11.24 -5.95
N ALA A 53 25.52 -10.88 -5.08
CA ALA A 53 24.77 -11.82 -4.25
C ALA A 53 24.08 -12.90 -5.10
N ARG A 54 23.42 -12.48 -6.18
CA ARG A 54 22.74 -13.38 -7.12
C ARG A 54 23.72 -14.29 -7.83
N ALA A 55 24.83 -13.73 -8.32
CA ALA A 55 25.83 -14.49 -9.05
C ALA A 55 26.42 -15.63 -8.20
N ILE A 56 26.64 -15.39 -6.91
CA ILE A 56 27.24 -16.37 -5.99
C ILE A 56 26.21 -17.25 -5.25
N SER A 57 24.92 -17.08 -5.54
CA SER A 57 23.82 -17.91 -5.00
C SER A 57 23.67 -19.27 -5.68
N LEU A 58 24.45 -19.54 -6.73
CA LEU A 58 24.49 -20.78 -7.50
C LEU A 58 25.94 -21.15 -7.83
N PRO A 59 26.25 -22.43 -8.11
CA PRO A 59 27.59 -22.86 -8.49
C PRO A 59 28.03 -22.20 -9.80
N TYR A 60 29.32 -21.90 -9.94
CA TYR A 60 29.85 -21.22 -11.13
C TYR A 60 29.63 -22.01 -12.43
N ASP A 61 29.55 -23.34 -12.34
CA ASP A 61 29.33 -24.28 -13.43
C ASP A 61 28.04 -25.11 -13.24
N GLY A 62 27.01 -24.53 -12.61
CA GLY A 62 25.77 -25.26 -12.35
C GLY A 62 24.52 -24.40 -12.23
N ASP A 63 23.40 -25.03 -12.58
CA ASP A 63 22.06 -24.45 -12.47
C ASP A 63 21.34 -24.85 -11.19
N THR A 64 21.96 -25.60 -10.28
CA THR A 64 21.30 -26.10 -9.07
C THR A 64 22.24 -26.09 -7.87
N PHE A 65 21.72 -25.67 -6.73
CA PHE A 65 22.35 -25.78 -5.43
C PHE A 65 21.37 -26.36 -4.41
N THR A 66 21.84 -27.18 -3.48
CA THR A 66 21.01 -27.80 -2.43
C THR A 66 21.77 -27.84 -1.12
N SER A 67 21.11 -27.44 -0.03
CA SER A 67 21.58 -27.57 1.34
C SER A 67 20.44 -28.01 2.27
N GLU A 68 20.71 -28.16 3.57
CA GLU A 68 19.66 -28.37 4.59
C GLU A 68 18.61 -27.25 4.58
N HIS A 69 19.00 -26.02 4.24
CA HIS A 69 18.17 -24.82 4.42
C HIS A 69 17.44 -24.37 3.17
N LEU A 70 17.95 -24.66 1.96
CA LEU A 70 17.28 -24.25 0.73
C LEU A 70 17.74 -25.05 -0.49
N THR A 71 16.91 -25.00 -1.53
CA THR A 71 17.25 -25.46 -2.87
C THR A 71 17.12 -24.32 -3.86
N SER A 72 18.17 -24.04 -4.62
CA SER A 72 18.22 -22.95 -5.60
C SER A 72 18.34 -23.48 -7.01
N TYR A 73 17.73 -22.78 -7.97
CA TYR A 73 17.79 -23.09 -9.38
C TYR A 73 18.05 -21.84 -10.22
N ARG A 74 18.90 -21.97 -11.24
CA ARG A 74 18.87 -21.06 -12.39
C ARG A 74 17.68 -21.46 -13.25
N ILE A 75 16.82 -20.50 -13.57
CA ILE A 75 15.63 -20.72 -14.39
C ILE A 75 15.59 -19.70 -15.52
N LEU A 76 14.89 -19.99 -16.61
CA LEU A 76 14.73 -19.04 -17.72
C LEU A 76 14.11 -17.71 -17.28
N ASN A 77 13.24 -17.73 -16.27
CA ASN A 77 12.62 -16.55 -15.70
C ASN A 77 13.62 -15.69 -14.90
N GLY A 78 14.74 -16.25 -14.42
CA GLY A 78 15.65 -15.60 -13.47
C GLY A 78 16.25 -16.60 -12.48
N VAL A 79 15.88 -16.48 -11.21
CA VAL A 79 16.35 -17.38 -10.14
C VAL A 79 15.19 -17.87 -9.29
N LEU A 80 15.22 -19.15 -8.90
CA LEU A 80 14.24 -19.76 -8.00
C LEU A 80 14.93 -20.24 -6.73
N HIS A 81 14.38 -19.87 -5.57
CA HIS A 81 14.84 -20.34 -4.28
C HIS A 81 13.68 -20.93 -3.47
N ASN A 82 13.79 -22.22 -3.14
CA ASN A 82 12.84 -22.93 -2.30
C ASN A 82 13.48 -23.21 -0.93
N PRO A 83 13.23 -22.36 0.10
CA PRO A 83 13.74 -22.57 1.45
C PRO A 83 13.10 -23.79 2.14
N ALA A 84 13.69 -24.28 3.22
CA ALA A 84 13.17 -25.43 3.97
C ALA A 84 11.71 -25.19 4.42
N ASN A 85 11.46 -24.04 5.04
CA ASN A 85 10.11 -23.58 5.39
C ASN A 85 9.52 -22.72 4.27
N ASP A 86 8.32 -23.08 3.79
CA ASP A 86 7.68 -22.41 2.65
C ASP A 86 6.91 -21.13 3.04
N ARG A 87 6.76 -20.84 4.34
CA ARG A 87 5.97 -19.69 4.82
C ARG A 87 6.47 -19.16 6.15
N ARG A 88 6.06 -17.93 6.46
CA ARG A 88 6.30 -17.29 7.75
C ARG A 88 5.26 -17.72 8.79
N THR A 89 5.69 -17.80 10.04
CA THR A 89 4.83 -17.92 11.23
C THR A 89 4.87 -16.59 12.00
N THR A 90 3.79 -16.24 12.69
CA THR A 90 3.72 -15.05 13.57
C THR A 90 3.55 -15.42 15.03
N LYS A 91 2.83 -16.50 15.32
CA LYS A 91 2.57 -16.98 16.68
C LYS A 91 3.86 -17.44 17.35
N GLY A 92 4.24 -16.80 18.46
CA GLY A 92 5.41 -17.19 19.26
C GLY A 92 6.74 -17.05 18.51
N VAL A 93 6.85 -16.06 17.61
CA VAL A 93 8.06 -15.88 16.78
C VAL A 93 8.86 -14.64 17.19
N PHE A 94 8.20 -13.60 17.72
CA PHE A 94 8.87 -12.33 18.01
C PHE A 94 9.30 -12.25 19.47
N HIS A 95 10.60 -12.42 19.69
CA HIS A 95 11.23 -12.39 20.99
C HIS A 95 12.02 -11.08 21.16
N ILE A 96 12.03 -10.53 22.37
CA ILE A 96 12.69 -9.28 22.69
C ILE A 96 13.51 -9.46 23.97
N ALA A 97 14.78 -9.08 23.92
CA ALA A 97 15.65 -9.10 25.08
C ALA A 97 15.30 -8.01 26.11
N ASP A 98 15.30 -8.36 27.39
CA ASP A 98 15.13 -7.43 28.51
C ASP A 98 16.37 -6.52 28.72
N GLY A 99 16.27 -5.54 29.62
CA GLY A 99 17.39 -4.63 29.95
C GLY A 99 17.61 -3.47 28.94
N GLY A 100 16.68 -3.28 28.00
CA GLY A 100 16.57 -2.09 27.15
C GLY A 100 15.22 -1.38 27.37
N LEU A 101 14.62 -0.89 26.28
CA LEU A 101 13.26 -0.33 26.32
C LEU A 101 12.21 -1.40 26.69
N PRO A 102 11.05 -1.01 27.28
CA PRO A 102 10.02 -1.94 27.74
C PRO A 102 9.59 -2.97 26.69
N VAL A 103 9.27 -4.19 27.13
CA VAL A 103 8.79 -5.29 26.28
C VAL A 103 7.27 -5.36 26.39
N GLN A 104 6.57 -5.18 25.26
CA GLN A 104 5.11 -5.26 25.23
C GLN A 104 4.62 -6.68 25.57
N ASP A 105 3.43 -6.78 26.16
CA ASP A 105 2.82 -8.00 26.64
C ASP A 105 2.70 -9.10 25.58
N ASP A 106 2.44 -8.74 24.33
CA ASP A 106 2.23 -9.66 23.22
C ASP A 106 3.52 -10.30 22.67
N LYS A 107 4.69 -9.87 23.16
CA LYS A 107 6.01 -10.37 22.77
C LYS A 107 6.52 -11.40 23.79
N ILE A 108 7.44 -12.25 23.35
CA ILE A 108 8.18 -13.12 24.27
C ILE A 108 9.36 -12.34 24.85
N GLU A 109 9.38 -12.13 26.16
CA GLU A 109 10.49 -11.46 26.85
C GLU A 109 11.62 -12.43 27.14
N VAL A 110 12.84 -12.12 26.71
CA VAL A 110 14.02 -12.99 26.82
C VAL A 110 15.04 -12.36 27.76
N PRO A 111 15.58 -13.10 28.75
CA PRO A 111 16.65 -12.58 29.59
C PRO A 111 17.88 -12.15 28.78
N ARG A 112 18.47 -11.00 29.10
CA ARG A 112 19.63 -10.41 28.40
C ARG A 112 20.80 -11.36 28.26
N ALA A 113 21.06 -12.19 29.28
CA ALA A 113 22.12 -13.20 29.24
C ALA A 113 21.81 -14.34 28.25
N VAL A 114 20.54 -14.72 28.08
CA VAL A 114 20.11 -15.72 27.09
C VAL A 114 20.30 -15.16 25.68
N PHE A 115 19.94 -13.89 25.45
CA PHE A 115 20.20 -13.22 24.17
C PHE A 115 21.69 -13.16 23.83
N GLY A 116 22.54 -12.84 24.81
CA GLY A 116 24.00 -12.88 24.64
C GLY A 116 24.51 -14.25 24.17
N ARG A 117 24.03 -15.34 24.78
CA ARG A 117 24.38 -16.72 24.36
C ARG A 117 23.82 -17.08 22.99
N LEU A 118 22.60 -16.65 22.67
CA LEU A 118 22.03 -16.83 21.33
C LEU A 118 22.91 -16.18 20.26
N LEU A 119 23.45 -14.98 20.51
CA LEU A 119 24.40 -14.32 19.60
C LEU A 119 25.73 -15.06 19.49
N GLU A 120 26.28 -15.56 20.61
CA GLU A 120 27.51 -16.37 20.60
C GLU A 120 27.34 -17.62 19.71
N HIS A 121 26.22 -18.31 19.83
CA HIS A 121 25.88 -19.44 18.94
C HIS A 121 25.58 -19.00 17.51
N ALA A 122 24.96 -17.83 17.31
CA ALA A 122 24.66 -17.32 15.97
C ALA A 122 25.94 -17.09 15.17
N PHE A 123 27.01 -16.64 15.81
CA PHE A 123 28.33 -16.42 15.20
C PHE A 123 29.19 -17.68 15.07
N GLN A 124 28.65 -18.85 15.43
CA GLN A 124 29.29 -20.16 15.28
C GLN A 124 28.41 -21.12 14.49
N PRO A 125 28.07 -20.80 13.23
CA PRO A 125 27.30 -21.70 12.39
C PRO A 125 28.10 -22.98 12.09
N PRO A 126 27.39 -24.10 11.84
CA PRO A 126 28.00 -25.31 11.30
C PRO A 126 28.82 -25.06 10.02
N GLU A 127 29.85 -25.87 9.78
CA GLU A 127 30.76 -25.71 8.64
C GLU A 127 30.05 -25.82 7.29
N ASP A 128 29.07 -26.72 7.18
CA ASP A 128 28.25 -26.90 5.98
C ASP A 128 27.39 -25.66 5.67
N ALA A 129 26.83 -25.01 6.69
CA ALA A 129 26.09 -23.76 6.55
C ALA A 129 26.94 -22.59 6.02
N MET A 130 28.27 -22.64 6.20
CA MET A 130 29.19 -21.62 5.72
C MET A 130 29.54 -21.75 4.24
N THR A 131 29.25 -22.89 3.61
CA THR A 131 29.63 -23.16 2.22
C THR A 131 29.01 -22.16 1.25
N LEU A 132 29.84 -21.44 0.49
CA LEU A 132 29.37 -20.53 -0.55
C LEU A 132 28.89 -21.32 -1.78
N PRO A 133 27.63 -21.16 -2.24
CA PRO A 133 27.07 -21.93 -3.35
C PRO A 133 27.93 -21.89 -4.62
N TYR A 134 28.53 -20.74 -4.92
CA TYR A 134 29.45 -20.55 -6.05
C TYR A 134 30.56 -21.59 -6.15
N SER A 135 31.14 -21.98 -5.01
CA SER A 135 32.27 -22.92 -4.91
C SER A 135 31.85 -24.34 -4.51
N ALA A 136 30.54 -24.61 -4.39
CA ALA A 136 30.03 -25.84 -3.78
C ALA A 136 30.41 -27.13 -4.52
N LYS A 137 30.82 -27.03 -5.79
CA LYS A 137 31.25 -28.15 -6.63
C LYS A 137 32.78 -28.30 -6.73
N GLU A 138 33.55 -27.41 -6.12
CA GLU A 138 35.01 -27.54 -6.09
C GLU A 138 35.45 -28.66 -5.12
N ASP A 139 36.65 -29.22 -5.33
CA ASP A 139 37.24 -30.21 -4.42
C ASP A 139 37.36 -29.68 -2.97
N LYS A 140 37.46 -28.36 -2.82
CA LYS A 140 37.54 -27.64 -1.53
C LYS A 140 36.63 -26.42 -1.56
N PRO A 141 35.33 -26.59 -1.28
CA PRO A 141 34.40 -25.47 -1.22
C PRO A 141 34.85 -24.40 -0.21
N VAL A 142 34.60 -23.15 -0.54
CA VAL A 142 34.94 -22.01 0.32
C VAL A 142 33.81 -21.80 1.33
N GLY A 143 34.16 -21.84 2.61
CA GLY A 143 33.28 -21.42 3.70
C GLY A 143 33.51 -19.96 4.07
N CYS A 144 32.47 -19.13 4.05
CA CYS A 144 32.58 -17.72 4.47
C CYS A 144 31.28 -17.15 5.03
N TRP A 145 31.42 -16.07 5.80
CA TRP A 145 30.34 -15.15 6.09
C TRP A 145 30.15 -14.24 4.88
N VAL A 146 28.91 -13.88 4.58
CA VAL A 146 28.58 -12.87 3.57
C VAL A 146 27.88 -11.71 4.26
N SER A 147 28.20 -10.47 3.86
CA SER A 147 27.58 -9.30 4.45
C SER A 147 27.16 -8.23 3.44
N LEU A 148 26.14 -7.46 3.79
CA LEU A 148 25.54 -6.41 2.97
C LEU A 148 25.22 -5.18 3.83
N LEU A 149 25.51 -3.99 3.32
CA LEU A 149 25.05 -2.72 3.88
C LEU A 149 23.77 -2.30 3.16
N LEU A 150 22.72 -1.97 3.90
CA LEU A 150 21.49 -1.36 3.39
C LEU A 150 21.33 0.06 3.93
N ARG A 151 20.65 0.91 3.15
CA ARG A 151 20.28 2.28 3.54
C ARG A 151 18.77 2.52 3.38
N PRO A 152 17.91 1.79 4.13
CA PRO A 152 16.47 1.89 3.95
C PRO A 152 15.93 3.26 4.37
N ILE A 153 14.95 3.76 3.63
CA ILE A 153 14.30 5.07 3.85
C ILE A 153 13.50 5.03 5.15
N VAL A 154 13.60 6.12 5.92
CA VAL A 154 12.82 6.34 7.16
C VAL A 154 12.11 7.70 7.12
N VAL A 155 12.74 8.72 6.53
CA VAL A 155 12.15 10.05 6.35
C VAL A 155 11.97 10.26 4.84
N PRO A 156 10.74 10.49 4.35
CA PRO A 156 10.52 10.87 2.95
C PRO A 156 11.16 12.25 2.67
N GLU A 157 11.35 12.58 1.39
CA GLU A 157 11.69 13.96 1.02
C GLU A 157 10.40 14.78 0.91
N VAL A 158 10.38 15.96 1.53
CA VAL A 158 9.30 16.94 1.34
C VAL A 158 9.93 18.27 0.92
N PRO A 159 9.72 18.71 -0.34
CA PRO A 159 10.31 19.94 -0.85
C PRO A 159 10.10 21.15 0.07
N GLY A 160 11.20 21.84 0.38
CA GLY A 160 11.17 23.03 1.25
C GLY A 160 11.08 22.74 2.75
N PHE A 161 10.96 21.48 3.18
CA PHE A 161 10.85 21.11 4.59
C PHE A 161 11.94 20.10 5.02
N SER A 162 11.95 18.90 4.43
CA SER A 162 12.81 17.80 4.84
C SER A 162 13.52 17.15 3.64
N LYS A 163 14.74 16.67 3.87
CA LYS A 163 15.45 15.80 2.91
C LYS A 163 15.19 14.35 3.27
N GLN A 164 15.21 13.48 2.26
CA GLN A 164 15.16 12.04 2.49
C GLN A 164 16.29 11.61 3.45
N ARG A 165 15.92 10.88 4.52
CA ARG A 165 16.88 10.26 5.44
C ARG A 165 16.67 8.76 5.51
N THR A 166 17.78 8.07 5.68
CA THR A 166 17.86 6.61 5.75
C THR A 166 18.43 6.21 7.09
N MET A 167 18.08 5.04 7.62
CA MET A 167 18.95 4.39 8.60
C MET A 167 20.04 3.58 7.87
N GLU A 168 20.97 2.98 8.61
CA GLU A 168 21.88 1.97 8.05
C GLU A 168 21.61 0.60 8.69
N THR A 169 21.62 -0.46 7.89
CA THR A 169 21.42 -1.83 8.37
C THR A 169 22.50 -2.74 7.83
N ARG A 170 23.16 -3.48 8.73
CA ARG A 170 24.14 -4.50 8.42
C ARG A 170 23.48 -5.87 8.43
N PHE A 171 23.45 -6.51 7.27
CA PHE A 171 22.93 -7.86 7.09
C PHE A 171 24.09 -8.84 7.02
N ILE A 172 24.09 -9.88 7.86
CA ILE A 172 25.13 -10.89 7.94
C ILE A 172 24.48 -12.28 7.83
N ALA A 173 25.01 -13.12 6.95
CA ALA A 173 24.51 -14.48 6.78
C ALA A 173 25.65 -15.47 6.47
N PRO A 174 25.52 -16.75 6.87
CA PRO A 174 26.39 -17.83 6.38
C PRO A 174 26.34 -17.95 4.85
N GLY A 175 27.43 -18.41 4.22
CA GLY A 175 27.56 -18.49 2.76
C GLY A 175 26.40 -19.19 2.06
N THR A 176 25.85 -20.26 2.63
CA THR A 176 24.73 -21.01 2.03
C THR A 176 23.45 -20.17 1.89
N LEU A 177 23.32 -19.08 2.66
CA LEU A 177 22.13 -18.23 2.72
C LEU A 177 22.31 -16.89 1.97
N VAL A 178 23.30 -16.80 1.08
CA VAL A 178 23.54 -15.57 0.28
C VAL A 178 22.34 -15.15 -0.60
N ALA A 179 21.46 -16.10 -0.96
CA ALA A 179 20.19 -15.79 -1.64
C ALA A 179 19.29 -14.84 -0.83
N ASN A 180 19.39 -14.85 0.50
CA ASN A 180 18.67 -13.91 1.35
C ASN A 180 19.22 -12.48 1.24
N LEU A 181 20.51 -12.34 0.93
CA LEU A 181 21.15 -11.04 0.70
C LEU A 181 20.78 -10.51 -0.70
N ASP A 182 20.74 -11.36 -1.74
CA ASP A 182 20.16 -10.99 -3.06
C ASP A 182 18.73 -10.48 -2.89
N PHE A 183 17.93 -11.19 -2.08
CA PHE A 183 16.54 -10.81 -1.81
C PHE A 183 16.40 -9.40 -1.19
N VAL A 184 17.12 -9.10 -0.10
CA VAL A 184 17.00 -7.77 0.54
C VAL A 184 17.73 -6.66 -0.22
N GLU A 185 18.80 -6.99 -0.95
CA GLU A 185 19.49 -6.06 -1.86
C GLU A 185 18.55 -5.59 -2.98
N GLY A 186 17.79 -6.51 -3.58
CA GLY A 186 16.80 -6.15 -4.60
C GLY A 186 15.70 -5.24 -4.09
N ILE A 187 15.24 -5.44 -2.84
CA ILE A 187 14.15 -4.64 -2.26
C ILE A 187 14.63 -3.25 -1.84
N PHE A 188 15.76 -3.17 -1.13
CA PHE A 188 16.20 -1.95 -0.44
C PHE A 188 17.45 -1.28 -1.04
N GLY A 189 18.02 -1.88 -2.09
CA GLY A 189 19.25 -1.42 -2.74
C GLY A 189 20.53 -1.86 -2.02
N ASN A 190 21.67 -1.69 -2.69
CA ASN A 190 23.00 -1.95 -2.14
C ASN A 190 23.62 -0.65 -1.58
N GLY A 191 24.02 -0.66 -0.32
CA GLY A 191 24.61 0.49 0.39
C GLY A 191 26.11 0.70 0.15
N GLY A 192 26.77 -0.15 -0.62
CA GLY A 192 28.20 -0.09 -0.93
C GLY A 192 29.10 -0.77 0.10
N ASP A 193 30.41 -0.55 -0.04
CA ASP A 193 31.44 -1.10 0.85
C ASP A 193 31.46 -0.35 2.21
N PRO A 194 31.08 -0.97 3.34
CA PRO A 194 31.02 -0.31 4.64
C PRO A 194 32.40 0.11 5.20
N TYR A 195 33.51 -0.34 4.60
CA TYR A 195 34.87 0.08 4.98
C TYR A 195 35.26 1.43 4.40
N VAL A 196 34.56 1.90 3.38
CA VAL A 196 34.88 3.13 2.66
C VAL A 196 34.14 4.33 3.29
N PRO A 197 34.85 5.44 3.63
CA PRO A 197 34.25 6.59 4.30
C PRO A 197 33.03 7.20 3.61
N GLU A 198 32.97 7.13 2.28
CA GLU A 198 31.83 7.59 1.48
C GLU A 198 30.51 6.89 1.84
N TYR A 199 30.57 5.65 2.35
CA TYR A 199 29.41 4.86 2.76
C TYR A 199 29.20 4.85 4.29
N ASP A 200 30.07 5.49 5.08
CA ASP A 200 29.87 5.67 6.52
C ASP A 200 28.76 6.71 6.79
N ALA A 201 27.66 6.27 7.38
CA ALA A 201 26.48 7.10 7.60
C ALA A 201 26.76 8.34 8.48
N SER A 202 27.63 8.22 9.49
CA SER A 202 27.98 9.33 10.40
C SER A 202 28.81 10.44 9.76
N LEU A 203 29.34 10.20 8.55
CA LEU A 203 30.04 11.22 7.79
C LEU A 203 29.09 11.99 6.86
N ASN A 204 27.84 11.55 6.68
CA ASN A 204 26.81 12.23 5.90
C ASN A 204 25.49 12.46 6.69
N PRO A 205 25.54 13.27 7.76
CA PRO A 205 24.44 13.45 8.72
C PRO A 205 23.14 13.95 8.11
N GLU A 206 23.18 14.73 7.02
CA GLU A 206 21.97 15.27 6.36
C GLU A 206 21.02 14.18 5.85
N THR A 207 21.52 12.96 5.64
CA THR A 207 20.81 11.85 4.98
C THR A 207 20.71 10.60 5.84
N TRP A 208 21.16 10.68 7.10
CA TRP A 208 21.11 9.59 8.07
C TRP A 208 20.20 9.95 9.25
N THR A 209 19.49 8.96 9.78
CA THR A 209 18.64 9.14 10.97
C THR A 209 19.39 9.06 12.30
N GLY A 210 20.67 8.67 12.28
CA GLY A 210 21.44 8.39 13.50
C GLY A 210 21.24 6.97 14.06
N HIS A 211 20.48 6.13 13.36
CA HIS A 211 20.12 4.78 13.81
C HIS A 211 20.83 3.70 12.99
N THR A 212 21.22 2.62 13.68
CA THR A 212 21.98 1.48 13.11
C THR A 212 21.29 0.16 13.42
N GLY A 213 21.17 -0.70 12.41
CA GLY A 213 20.58 -2.03 12.53
C GLY A 213 21.57 -3.17 12.27
N LEU A 214 21.41 -4.30 12.95
CA LEU A 214 22.05 -5.57 12.63
C LEU A 214 20.99 -6.65 12.40
N VAL A 215 21.13 -7.43 11.33
CA VAL A 215 20.38 -8.68 11.13
C VAL A 215 21.34 -9.83 10.87
N VAL A 216 21.18 -10.92 11.61
CA VAL A 216 21.98 -12.14 11.49
C VAL A 216 21.08 -13.34 11.19
N LEU A 217 21.34 -14.05 10.09
CA LEU A 217 20.63 -15.30 9.80
C LEU A 217 21.34 -16.49 10.46
N ALA A 218 20.61 -17.24 11.28
CA ALA A 218 21.17 -18.34 12.08
C ALA A 218 20.12 -19.46 12.28
N PRO A 219 19.66 -20.14 11.22
CA PRO A 219 18.62 -21.17 11.31
C PRO A 219 18.99 -22.35 12.23
N HIS A 220 20.29 -22.58 12.47
CA HIS A 220 20.79 -23.61 13.37
C HIS A 220 20.42 -23.39 14.84
N LEU A 221 20.03 -22.17 15.24
CA LEU A 221 19.64 -21.87 16.63
C LEU A 221 18.39 -22.63 17.10
N THR A 222 17.56 -23.13 16.17
CA THR A 222 16.39 -23.96 16.48
C THR A 222 16.75 -25.30 17.14
N LYS A 223 18.02 -25.71 17.05
CA LYS A 223 18.53 -26.95 17.64
C LYS A 223 18.99 -26.78 19.09
N LEU A 224 19.00 -25.54 19.61
CA LEU A 224 19.50 -25.27 20.96
C LEU A 224 18.48 -25.62 22.03
N THR A 225 18.95 -26.10 23.19
CA THR A 225 18.10 -26.36 24.35
C THR A 225 17.88 -25.10 25.19
N LYS A 226 16.72 -25.01 25.85
CA LYS A 226 16.45 -23.92 26.81
C LYS A 226 17.48 -23.91 27.95
N LYS A 227 17.89 -25.10 28.40
CA LYS A 227 18.83 -25.26 29.51
C LYS A 227 20.24 -24.78 29.16
N GLU A 228 20.77 -25.12 27.99
CA GLU A 228 22.13 -24.67 27.62
C GLU A 228 22.21 -23.16 27.38
N LEU A 229 21.10 -22.55 26.96
CA LEU A 229 20.94 -21.10 26.91
C LEU A 229 20.81 -20.45 28.28
N GLY A 230 20.71 -21.24 29.36
CA GLY A 230 20.65 -20.78 30.75
C GLY A 230 19.28 -20.27 31.19
N LEU A 231 18.19 -20.74 30.56
CA LEU A 231 16.84 -20.49 31.07
C LEU A 231 16.59 -21.26 32.39
N PRO A 232 15.73 -20.74 33.28
CA PRO A 232 15.45 -21.38 34.56
C PRO A 232 14.64 -22.67 34.40
N HIS A 233 14.73 -23.55 35.40
CA HIS A 233 13.77 -24.64 35.54
C HIS A 233 12.37 -24.07 35.81
N TYR A 234 11.32 -24.76 35.39
CA TYR A 234 9.92 -24.31 35.49
C TYR A 234 9.53 -23.85 36.91
N ASP A 235 10.01 -24.55 37.93
CA ASP A 235 9.71 -24.25 39.33
C ASP A 235 10.35 -22.94 39.83
N GLU A 236 11.43 -22.50 39.17
CA GLU A 236 12.16 -21.25 39.46
C GLU A 236 11.73 -20.09 38.55
N ALA A 237 10.92 -20.37 37.54
CA ALA A 237 10.48 -19.39 36.55
C ALA A 237 9.31 -18.52 37.05
N THR A 238 9.32 -17.25 36.67
CA THR A 238 8.19 -16.33 36.89
C THR A 238 6.96 -16.75 36.08
N GLU A 239 5.79 -16.20 36.39
CA GLU A 239 4.57 -16.44 35.62
C GLU A 239 4.73 -16.00 34.15
N ARG A 240 5.36 -14.85 33.91
CA ARG A 240 5.71 -14.36 32.57
C ARG A 240 6.62 -15.34 31.83
N GLN A 241 7.69 -15.82 32.47
CA GLN A 241 8.60 -16.79 31.86
C GLN A 241 7.90 -18.10 31.52
N ARG A 242 6.99 -18.59 32.38
CA ARG A 242 6.19 -19.79 32.11
C ARG A 242 5.24 -19.59 30.93
N ARG A 243 4.57 -18.44 30.87
CA ARG A 243 3.66 -18.07 29.78
C ARG A 243 4.39 -17.97 28.44
N ASP A 244 5.55 -17.35 28.43
CA ASP A 244 6.38 -17.12 27.23
C ASP A 244 7.23 -18.33 26.84
N GLY A 245 7.14 -19.43 27.61
CA GLY A 245 7.94 -20.64 27.39
C GLY A 245 9.44 -20.47 27.65
N GLN A 246 9.84 -19.41 28.36
CA GLN A 246 11.22 -19.09 28.75
C GLN A 246 11.65 -19.82 30.03
N CYS A 247 11.33 -21.11 30.09
CA CYS A 247 11.72 -22.04 31.14
C CYS A 247 11.60 -23.48 30.63
N TRP A 248 12.23 -24.43 31.31
CA TRP A 248 12.20 -25.85 30.94
C TRP A 248 11.75 -26.75 32.11
N LYS A 249 11.06 -27.84 31.80
CA LYS A 249 10.80 -28.96 32.72
C LYS A 249 11.73 -30.14 32.41
N ASP A 250 11.93 -30.42 31.14
CA ASP A 250 12.92 -31.40 30.67
C ASP A 250 14.19 -30.67 30.18
N PRO A 251 15.40 -31.05 30.66
CA PRO A 251 16.67 -30.53 30.16
C PRO A 251 16.85 -30.57 28.63
N GLN A 252 16.14 -31.44 27.91
CA GLN A 252 16.20 -31.60 26.46
C GLN A 252 15.20 -30.71 25.69
N GLU A 253 14.39 -29.90 26.38
CA GLU A 253 13.46 -28.98 25.71
C GLU A 253 14.22 -27.99 24.82
N LEU A 254 13.88 -27.98 23.53
CA LEU A 254 14.42 -27.03 22.57
C LEU A 254 13.87 -25.63 22.83
N TYR A 255 14.72 -24.63 22.57
CA TYR A 255 14.31 -23.24 22.57
C TYR A 255 13.22 -23.02 21.51
N ASN A 256 12.17 -22.29 21.89
CA ASN A 256 10.95 -22.13 21.11
C ASN A 256 10.35 -23.43 20.55
N ASN A 257 10.54 -24.56 21.26
CA ASN A 257 10.10 -25.89 20.82
C ASN A 257 10.68 -26.31 19.45
N GLY A 258 11.86 -25.79 19.08
CA GLY A 258 12.48 -26.02 17.78
C GLY A 258 11.83 -25.26 16.62
N GLY A 259 10.88 -24.37 16.90
CA GLY A 259 10.25 -23.51 15.91
C GLY A 259 11.09 -22.29 15.53
N ALA A 260 10.82 -21.73 14.36
CA ALA A 260 11.41 -20.48 13.91
C ALA A 260 11.12 -19.34 14.91
N PHE A 261 12.10 -18.49 15.16
CA PHE A 261 11.96 -17.27 15.95
C PHE A 261 12.88 -16.17 15.43
N LYS A 262 12.61 -14.94 15.85
CA LYS A 262 13.56 -13.85 15.81
C LYS A 262 13.71 -13.26 17.21
N CYS A 263 14.93 -12.93 17.62
CA CYS A 263 15.18 -12.32 18.92
C CYS A 263 15.95 -11.03 18.72
N CYS A 264 15.42 -9.91 19.23
CA CYS A 264 16.06 -8.61 19.10
C CYS A 264 16.43 -7.96 20.44
N ALA A 265 17.53 -7.20 20.45
CA ALA A 265 17.92 -6.29 21.52
C ALA A 265 18.03 -4.86 20.97
N ARG A 266 17.53 -3.89 21.74
CA ARG A 266 17.39 -2.47 21.36
C ARG A 266 17.14 -1.59 22.58
N ASP A 267 17.53 -0.32 22.51
CA ASP A 267 17.20 0.71 23.52
C ASP A 267 17.24 2.13 22.93
N GLU A 268 17.20 3.17 23.76
CA GLU A 268 17.18 4.57 23.31
C GLU A 268 18.46 5.06 22.61
N ARG A 269 19.56 4.28 22.63
CA ARG A 269 20.84 4.65 22.00
C ARG A 269 20.81 4.55 20.47
N GLY A 270 19.74 4.01 19.89
CA GLY A 270 19.56 4.03 18.44
C GLY A 270 20.16 2.84 17.69
N VAL A 271 20.53 1.76 18.39
CA VAL A 271 20.99 0.51 17.78
C VAL A 271 20.02 -0.63 18.04
N ILE A 272 19.61 -1.33 16.98
CA ILE A 272 18.75 -2.52 17.06
C ILE A 272 19.48 -3.72 16.45
N THR A 273 19.52 -4.83 17.17
CA THR A 273 20.22 -6.05 16.73
C THR A 273 19.29 -7.24 16.78
N THR A 274 19.21 -8.01 15.69
CA THR A 274 18.28 -9.13 15.58
C THR A 274 18.96 -10.38 15.02
N VAL A 275 18.73 -11.52 15.67
CA VAL A 275 19.01 -12.85 15.13
C VAL A 275 17.72 -13.48 14.61
N ILE A 276 17.78 -14.12 13.43
CA ILE A 276 16.65 -14.82 12.82
C ILE A 276 17.01 -16.31 12.71
N ALA A 277 16.26 -17.16 13.41
CA ALA A 277 16.42 -18.61 13.43
C ALA A 277 15.57 -19.30 12.34
N ASP A 278 15.63 -18.77 11.12
CA ASP A 278 15.00 -19.31 9.90
C ASP A 278 15.61 -18.60 8.68
N ASN A 279 15.40 -19.12 7.47
CA ASN A 279 15.90 -18.52 6.23
C ASN A 279 14.80 -18.20 5.20
N TYR A 280 13.51 -18.31 5.54
CA TYR A 280 12.44 -17.86 4.67
C TYR A 280 12.52 -16.34 4.47
N PHE A 281 12.58 -15.91 3.22
CA PHE A 281 12.80 -14.52 2.79
C PHE A 281 11.87 -13.49 3.43
N GLY A 282 10.63 -13.87 3.73
CA GLY A 282 9.66 -12.99 4.36
C GLY A 282 10.08 -12.49 5.76
N TYR A 283 10.90 -13.24 6.50
CA TYR A 283 11.48 -12.76 7.76
C TYR A 283 12.49 -11.64 7.52
N CYS A 284 13.34 -11.77 6.50
CA CYS A 284 14.35 -10.76 6.15
C CYS A 284 13.69 -9.43 5.77
N LYS A 285 12.69 -9.46 4.88
CA LYS A 285 11.90 -8.27 4.51
C LYS A 285 11.32 -7.57 5.75
N LYS A 286 10.63 -8.35 6.59
CA LYS A 286 9.86 -7.82 7.72
C LYS A 286 10.74 -7.42 8.91
N GLU A 287 11.98 -7.88 8.96
CA GLU A 287 12.94 -7.38 9.95
C GLU A 287 13.49 -6.01 9.56
N VAL A 288 13.76 -5.75 8.27
CA VAL A 288 14.08 -4.39 7.81
C VAL A 288 12.93 -3.44 8.14
N LYS A 289 11.67 -3.85 7.93
CA LYS A 289 10.46 -3.10 8.37
C LYS A 289 10.51 -2.76 9.86
N ALA A 290 10.82 -3.73 10.71
CA ALA A 290 10.86 -3.53 12.16
C ALA A 290 11.96 -2.55 12.59
N GLN A 291 13.10 -2.58 11.91
CA GLN A 291 14.19 -1.64 12.15
C GLN A 291 13.89 -0.22 11.66
N ILE A 292 13.21 -0.08 10.50
CA ILE A 292 12.69 1.22 10.02
C ILE A 292 11.71 1.79 11.06
N SER A 293 10.76 0.98 11.54
CA SER A 293 9.80 1.40 12.57
C SER A 293 10.48 1.83 13.87
N TYR A 294 11.51 1.11 14.31
CA TYR A 294 12.32 1.49 15.45
C TYR A 294 13.02 2.85 15.22
N SER A 295 13.62 3.05 14.05
CA SER A 295 14.26 4.32 13.68
C SER A 295 13.25 5.46 13.62
N ALA A 296 12.05 5.26 13.07
CA ALA A 296 11.00 6.27 12.98
C ALA A 296 10.56 6.73 14.38
N ASN A 297 10.30 5.76 15.28
CA ASN A 297 9.89 6.04 16.65
C ASN A 297 10.93 6.83 17.45
N LEU A 298 12.21 6.42 17.39
CA LEU A 298 13.28 7.13 18.09
C LEU A 298 13.58 8.49 17.49
N LEU A 299 13.42 8.65 16.17
CA LEU A 299 13.63 9.92 15.48
C LEU A 299 12.57 10.93 15.90
N GLY A 300 11.29 10.54 15.95
CA GLY A 300 10.19 11.51 16.00
C GLY A 300 9.85 12.05 14.62
N LEU A 301 8.80 12.87 14.53
CA LEU A 301 8.28 13.56 13.32
C LEU A 301 7.70 12.66 12.21
N VAL A 302 8.14 11.42 12.12
CA VAL A 302 7.79 10.47 11.05
C VAL A 302 7.12 9.22 11.58
N GLU A 303 6.51 8.47 10.67
CA GLU A 303 5.89 7.18 10.95
C GLU A 303 6.42 6.13 9.97
N GLU A 304 6.46 4.88 10.44
CA GLU A 304 6.56 3.71 9.57
C GLU A 304 5.19 3.04 9.53
N GLU A 305 4.69 2.73 8.34
CA GLU A 305 3.32 2.23 8.17
C GLU A 305 3.27 0.92 7.38
N HIS A 306 2.32 0.07 7.76
CA HIS A 306 1.91 -1.09 6.96
C HIS A 306 0.71 -0.68 6.11
N SER A 307 0.99 -0.03 5.00
CA SER A 307 -0.01 0.66 4.17
C SER A 307 0.23 0.44 2.68
N GLY A 308 -0.87 0.41 1.92
CA GLY A 308 -0.86 0.52 0.46
C GLY A 308 -1.41 1.87 0.02
N GLY A 309 -1.16 2.28 -1.22
CA GLY A 309 -1.57 3.61 -1.67
C GLY A 309 -1.33 3.85 -3.15
N ALA A 310 -2.05 4.82 -3.70
CA ALA A 310 -1.89 5.26 -5.09
C ALA A 310 -2.37 6.70 -5.29
N ARG A 311 -1.76 7.40 -6.24
CA ARG A 311 -2.38 8.55 -6.90
C ARG A 311 -3.38 8.05 -7.93
N VAL A 312 -4.64 8.40 -7.77
CA VAL A 312 -5.75 7.89 -8.57
C VAL A 312 -6.32 9.02 -9.43
N TYR A 313 -6.20 8.88 -10.75
CA TYR A 313 -6.60 9.88 -11.74
C TYR A 313 -7.87 9.41 -12.46
N PRO A 314 -9.01 10.14 -12.35
CA PRO A 314 -10.22 9.80 -13.07
C PRO A 314 -9.98 9.68 -14.57
N GLN A 315 -10.45 8.58 -15.17
CA GLN A 315 -10.50 8.42 -16.61
C GLN A 315 -11.93 8.30 -17.12
N TYR A 316 -12.08 8.65 -18.39
CA TYR A 316 -13.34 8.69 -19.09
C TYR A 316 -13.22 8.06 -20.47
N ASN A 317 -14.20 7.24 -20.85
CA ASN A 317 -14.35 6.79 -22.22
C ASN A 317 -15.04 7.91 -23.01
N LEU A 318 -14.30 8.52 -23.93
CA LEU A 318 -14.75 9.66 -24.74
C LEU A 318 -15.41 9.24 -26.06
N GLY A 319 -15.37 7.95 -26.42
CA GLY A 319 -15.99 7.40 -27.62
C GLY A 319 -15.12 7.50 -28.86
N GLN A 320 -15.74 7.71 -30.04
CA GLN A 320 -15.05 7.85 -31.34
C GLN A 320 -14.74 9.30 -31.72
N HIS A 321 -15.49 10.23 -31.14
CA HIS A 321 -15.44 11.65 -31.46
C HIS A 321 -15.65 12.46 -30.17
N TYR A 322 -14.75 13.39 -29.89
CA TYR A 322 -14.78 14.20 -28.67
C TYR A 322 -14.38 15.63 -28.96
N ILE A 323 -15.14 16.59 -28.43
CA ILE A 323 -14.78 18.01 -28.43
C ILE A 323 -14.45 18.36 -26.98
N GLU A 324 -13.25 18.89 -26.75
CA GLU A 324 -12.87 19.44 -25.46
C GLU A 324 -13.74 20.67 -25.17
N LYS A 325 -14.57 20.61 -24.12
CA LYS A 325 -15.54 21.68 -23.76
C LYS A 325 -15.42 22.14 -22.30
N TYR A 326 -14.62 21.44 -21.50
CA TYR A 326 -14.59 21.57 -20.04
C TYR A 326 -13.28 22.13 -19.50
N GLY A 327 -12.31 22.38 -20.39
CA GLY A 327 -11.04 22.98 -20.04
C GLY A 327 -11.21 24.34 -19.37
N ASP A 328 -10.40 24.59 -18.36
CA ASP A 328 -10.42 25.87 -17.66
C ASP A 328 -9.83 26.96 -18.57
N PRO A 329 -10.62 27.98 -18.96
CA PRO A 329 -10.18 29.02 -19.90
C PRO A 329 -9.09 29.93 -19.32
N SER A 330 -8.78 29.81 -18.03
CA SER A 330 -7.66 30.53 -17.40
C SER A 330 -6.28 29.92 -17.71
N TYR A 331 -6.23 28.78 -18.40
CA TYR A 331 -5.00 28.11 -18.83
C TYR A 331 -4.77 28.32 -20.33
N SER A 332 -3.51 28.49 -20.75
CA SER A 332 -3.14 28.59 -22.15
C SER A 332 -1.82 27.88 -22.47
N LEU A 333 -1.66 27.46 -23.72
CA LEU A 333 -0.41 26.84 -24.18
C LEU A 333 0.77 27.80 -24.09
N GLU A 334 0.54 29.08 -24.38
CA GLU A 334 1.56 30.12 -24.30
C GLU A 334 2.08 30.28 -22.87
N GLU A 335 1.23 30.11 -21.85
CA GLU A 335 1.65 30.15 -20.45
C GLU A 335 2.60 28.99 -20.12
N ILE A 336 2.26 27.76 -20.56
CA ILE A 336 3.07 26.57 -20.34
C ILE A 336 4.43 26.72 -21.03
N VAL A 337 4.44 27.08 -22.32
CA VAL A 337 5.68 27.27 -23.09
C VAL A 337 6.54 28.39 -22.52
N ARG A 338 5.94 29.48 -22.04
CA ARG A 338 6.67 30.58 -21.42
C ARG A 338 7.29 30.17 -20.07
N ARG A 339 6.61 29.31 -19.30
CA ARG A 339 7.12 28.82 -18.02
C ARG A 339 8.28 27.85 -18.21
N ASP A 340 8.16 26.95 -19.18
CA ASP A 340 9.13 25.86 -19.41
C ASP A 340 9.63 25.82 -20.89
N PRO A 341 10.24 26.90 -21.42
CA PRO A 341 10.62 27.02 -22.85
C PRO A 341 11.74 26.07 -23.29
N GLN A 342 12.48 25.51 -22.34
CA GLN A 342 13.50 24.49 -22.55
C GLN A 342 12.90 23.13 -22.89
N ARG A 343 11.66 22.88 -22.46
CA ARG A 343 10.95 21.62 -22.68
C ARG A 343 9.88 21.73 -23.74
N PHE A 344 9.10 22.80 -23.76
CA PHE A 344 7.99 22.94 -24.71
C PHE A 344 8.26 23.98 -25.79
N VAL A 345 7.95 23.63 -27.04
CA VAL A 345 8.11 24.54 -28.19
C VAL A 345 6.79 24.69 -28.95
N LEU A 346 6.28 25.92 -28.99
CA LEU A 346 5.09 26.26 -29.76
C LEU A 346 5.38 26.19 -31.26
N GLN A 347 4.49 25.53 -32.01
CA GLN A 347 4.58 25.39 -33.45
C GLN A 347 3.73 26.45 -34.17
N PRO A 348 4.04 26.78 -35.45
CA PRO A 348 3.24 27.72 -36.23
C PRO A 348 1.76 27.34 -36.36
N GLY A 349 1.44 26.04 -36.25
CA GLY A 349 0.07 25.52 -36.25
C GLY A 349 -0.71 25.73 -34.95
N GLY A 350 -0.11 26.31 -33.90
CA GLY A 350 -0.80 26.61 -32.63
C GLY A 350 -0.82 25.47 -31.60
N TYR A 351 -0.11 24.37 -31.85
CA TYR A 351 0.14 23.29 -30.89
C TYR A 351 1.57 23.34 -30.34
N GLY A 352 1.84 22.66 -29.23
CA GLY A 352 3.17 22.58 -28.62
C GLY A 352 3.77 21.17 -28.73
N LEU A 353 5.09 21.10 -28.87
CA LEU A 353 5.86 19.85 -28.79
C LEU A 353 6.57 19.76 -27.45
N ASP A 354 6.58 18.58 -26.84
CA ASP A 354 7.43 18.23 -25.71
C ASP A 354 8.77 17.68 -26.24
N LEU A 355 9.87 18.38 -25.95
CA LEU A 355 11.21 18.04 -26.42
C LEU A 355 11.83 16.86 -25.65
N GLU A 356 11.29 16.53 -24.47
CA GLU A 356 11.77 15.40 -23.65
C GLU A 356 11.01 14.10 -23.96
N ASN A 357 9.76 14.20 -24.42
CA ASN A 357 8.92 13.06 -24.75
C ASN A 357 8.05 13.34 -25.98
N ASP A 358 8.44 12.79 -27.13
CA ASP A 358 7.73 12.95 -28.40
C ASP A 358 6.35 12.27 -28.46
N GLN A 359 6.01 11.46 -27.45
CA GLN A 359 4.67 10.91 -27.27
C GLN A 359 3.71 11.91 -26.62
N ASN A 360 4.16 13.09 -26.19
CA ASN A 360 3.27 14.15 -25.69
C ASN A 360 3.15 15.28 -26.73
N ILE A 361 1.93 15.64 -27.08
CA ILE A 361 1.64 16.80 -27.93
C ILE A 361 0.68 17.72 -27.18
N LEU A 362 1.09 18.96 -26.96
CA LEU A 362 0.26 19.96 -26.30
C LEU A 362 -0.71 20.56 -27.32
N VAL A 363 -2.00 20.57 -27.02
CA VAL A 363 -3.05 21.07 -27.93
C VAL A 363 -3.85 22.18 -27.27
N PRO A 364 -4.35 23.16 -28.04
CA PRO A 364 -5.11 24.28 -27.47
C PRO A 364 -6.48 23.82 -26.95
N SER A 365 -7.07 24.61 -26.06
CA SER A 365 -8.42 24.37 -25.53
C SER A 365 -9.46 24.35 -26.66
N GLY A 366 -10.51 23.55 -26.51
CA GLY A 366 -11.53 23.44 -27.56
C GLY A 366 -11.19 22.50 -28.72
N ALA A 367 -10.08 21.76 -28.64
CA ALA A 367 -9.69 20.81 -29.68
C ALA A 367 -10.72 19.67 -29.84
N THR A 368 -10.89 19.22 -31.08
CA THR A 368 -11.79 18.15 -31.50
C THR A 368 -10.99 16.94 -31.96
N PHE A 369 -11.31 15.77 -31.42
CA PHE A 369 -10.60 14.51 -31.62
C PHE A 369 -11.53 13.53 -32.32
N SER A 370 -11.07 12.91 -33.40
CA SER A 370 -11.90 12.02 -34.22
C SER A 370 -11.13 10.79 -34.68
N LEU A 371 -11.56 9.60 -34.25
CA LEU A 371 -11.04 8.32 -34.73
C LEU A 371 -11.48 8.04 -36.18
N ARG A 372 -12.65 8.55 -36.59
CA ARG A 372 -13.19 8.35 -37.94
C ARG A 372 -12.32 9.01 -39.01
N THR A 373 -11.87 10.24 -38.73
CA THR A 373 -11.00 11.00 -39.63
C THR A 373 -9.53 10.85 -39.27
N ALA A 374 -9.22 10.23 -38.13
CA ALA A 374 -7.88 10.10 -37.54
C ALA A 374 -7.17 11.46 -37.37
N THR A 375 -7.89 12.44 -36.82
CA THR A 375 -7.40 13.82 -36.69
C THR A 375 -7.70 14.45 -35.33
N VAL A 376 -6.87 15.42 -34.96
CA VAL A 376 -7.12 16.42 -33.92
C VAL A 376 -7.22 17.80 -34.59
N GLU A 377 -8.31 18.51 -34.35
CA GLU A 377 -8.65 19.77 -35.04
C GLU A 377 -8.99 20.88 -34.05
N TRP A 378 -8.59 22.12 -34.34
CA TRP A 378 -8.99 23.30 -33.56
C TRP A 378 -9.07 24.55 -34.46
N THR A 379 -9.68 25.61 -33.92
CA THR A 379 -9.72 26.93 -34.57
C THR A 379 -8.70 27.85 -33.93
N ASN A 380 -7.79 28.41 -34.73
CA ASN A 380 -6.84 29.41 -34.28
C ASN A 380 -7.52 30.77 -33.99
N PRO A 381 -6.86 31.67 -33.24
CA PRO A 381 -7.38 33.02 -32.98
C PRO A 381 -7.66 33.86 -34.25
N ASP A 382 -7.00 33.56 -35.37
CA ASP A 382 -7.23 34.20 -36.67
C ASP A 382 -8.43 33.63 -37.45
N GLY A 383 -9.13 32.64 -36.89
CA GLY A 383 -10.27 31.95 -37.49
C GLY A 383 -9.89 30.82 -38.45
N SER A 384 -8.60 30.53 -38.65
CA SER A 384 -8.17 29.39 -39.45
C SER A 384 -8.33 28.08 -38.69
N THR A 385 -8.83 27.03 -39.37
CA THR A 385 -8.86 25.67 -38.82
C THR A 385 -7.49 25.02 -39.01
N GLN A 386 -6.95 24.44 -37.95
CA GLN A 386 -5.72 23.64 -37.95
C GLN A 386 -6.05 22.20 -37.63
N THR A 387 -5.28 21.29 -38.20
CA THR A 387 -5.47 19.86 -38.02
C THR A 387 -4.13 19.16 -37.95
N ILE A 388 -3.99 18.22 -37.01
CA ILE A 388 -2.87 17.28 -36.93
C ILE A 388 -3.39 15.84 -36.93
N PRO A 389 -2.58 14.84 -37.32
CA PRO A 389 -2.97 13.45 -37.23
C PRO A 389 -3.18 12.99 -35.78
N LEU A 390 -4.15 12.10 -35.59
CA LEU A 390 -4.36 11.37 -34.34
C LEU A 390 -3.58 10.04 -34.39
N HIS A 391 -2.65 9.83 -33.46
CA HIS A 391 -1.75 8.67 -33.44
C HIS A 391 -1.94 7.80 -32.19
N ASP A 392 -1.80 6.49 -32.38
CA ASP A 392 -1.65 5.54 -31.27
C ASP A 392 -0.31 5.76 -30.56
N GLY A 393 -0.29 5.54 -29.24
CA GLY A 393 0.87 5.80 -28.39
C GLY A 393 1.14 7.29 -28.09
N VAL A 394 0.37 8.22 -28.67
CA VAL A 394 0.50 9.67 -28.39
C VAL A 394 -0.57 10.13 -27.41
N LYS A 395 -0.16 10.96 -26.44
CA LYS A 395 -1.02 11.68 -25.50
C LYS A 395 -1.11 13.14 -25.91
N TYR A 396 -2.34 13.58 -26.16
CA TYR A 396 -2.67 14.97 -26.46
C TYR A 396 -3.04 15.68 -25.16
N VAL A 397 -2.23 16.66 -24.76
CA VAL A 397 -2.31 17.34 -23.47
C VAL A 397 -2.93 18.72 -23.64
N CYS A 398 -4.09 18.95 -23.05
CA CYS A 398 -4.77 20.23 -23.03
C CYS A 398 -4.05 21.23 -22.08
N PRO A 399 -4.33 22.54 -22.18
CA PRO A 399 -3.59 23.55 -21.41
C PRO A 399 -3.79 23.48 -19.89
N ASP A 400 -4.86 22.84 -19.44
CA ASP A 400 -5.14 22.58 -18.02
C ASP A 400 -4.55 21.26 -17.51
N GLY A 401 -3.85 20.51 -18.38
CA GLY A 401 -3.22 19.23 -18.10
C GLY A 401 -4.06 18.01 -18.48
N TYR A 402 -5.32 18.16 -18.90
CA TYR A 402 -6.17 17.03 -19.30
C TYR A 402 -5.57 16.27 -20.49
N GLN A 403 -5.53 14.95 -20.43
CA GLN A 403 -4.85 14.12 -21.43
C GLN A 403 -5.83 13.28 -22.21
N ILE A 404 -5.66 13.22 -23.53
CA ILE A 404 -6.49 12.42 -24.43
C ILE A 404 -5.59 11.49 -25.22
N SER A 405 -5.91 10.19 -25.24
CA SER A 405 -5.18 9.20 -26.03
C SER A 405 -6.10 8.19 -26.71
N MET A 406 -5.59 7.53 -27.73
CA MET A 406 -6.25 6.38 -28.34
C MET A 406 -6.05 5.13 -27.47
N LEU A 407 -7.06 4.26 -27.43
CA LEU A 407 -6.99 2.95 -26.79
C LEU A 407 -7.58 1.91 -27.73
N GLN A 408 -6.82 0.86 -28.02
CA GLN A 408 -7.32 -0.34 -28.69
C GLN A 408 -8.02 -1.24 -27.67
N ILE A 409 -9.22 -1.73 -28.02
CA ILE A 409 -9.96 -2.65 -27.15
C ILE A 409 -9.35 -4.06 -27.26
N ALA A 410 -8.81 -4.57 -26.16
CA ALA A 410 -8.05 -5.82 -26.15
C ALA A 410 -8.86 -7.04 -26.61
N GLU A 411 -10.15 -7.12 -26.25
CA GLU A 411 -11.05 -8.22 -26.62
C GLU A 411 -11.45 -8.17 -28.10
N ASN A 412 -11.34 -7.01 -28.75
CA ASN A 412 -11.60 -6.84 -30.17
C ASN A 412 -10.67 -5.78 -30.76
N PRO A 413 -9.47 -6.18 -31.23
CA PRO A 413 -8.46 -5.26 -31.75
C PRO A 413 -8.89 -4.41 -32.96
N ALA A 414 -10.02 -4.74 -33.60
CA ALA A 414 -10.60 -3.91 -34.66
C ALA A 414 -11.28 -2.63 -34.11
N LEU A 415 -11.53 -2.56 -32.79
CA LEU A 415 -12.19 -1.45 -32.15
C LEU A 415 -11.20 -0.58 -31.37
N TRP A 416 -11.42 0.72 -31.47
CA TRP A 416 -10.63 1.77 -30.80
C TRP A 416 -11.56 2.72 -30.07
N THR A 417 -11.06 3.41 -29.06
CA THR A 417 -11.78 4.50 -28.38
C THR A 417 -10.82 5.57 -27.90
N LEU A 418 -11.33 6.78 -27.68
CA LEU A 418 -10.60 7.87 -27.04
C LEU A 418 -10.76 7.77 -25.52
N ILE A 419 -9.66 7.87 -24.78
CA ILE A 419 -9.65 7.92 -23.32
C ILE A 419 -9.17 9.29 -22.87
N GLY A 420 -9.95 9.91 -21.99
CA GLY A 420 -9.59 11.15 -21.31
C GLY A 420 -9.10 10.88 -19.90
N THR A 421 -8.01 11.51 -19.48
CA THR A 421 -7.43 11.40 -18.13
C THR A 421 -7.40 12.78 -17.49
N ALA A 422 -8.06 12.92 -16.34
CA ALA A 422 -8.04 14.16 -15.58
C ALA A 422 -6.63 14.43 -15.04
N PRO A 423 -6.19 15.70 -14.98
CA PRO A 423 -4.86 16.05 -14.47
C PRO A 423 -4.78 16.06 -12.94
N THR A 424 -5.92 16.17 -12.26
CA THR A 424 -6.00 16.14 -10.81
C THR A 424 -6.18 14.70 -10.32
N SER A 425 -5.30 14.30 -9.41
CA SER A 425 -5.41 13.01 -8.72
C SER A 425 -6.05 13.16 -7.35
N THR A 426 -6.54 12.04 -6.83
CA THR A 426 -6.70 11.83 -5.38
C THR A 426 -5.62 10.88 -4.90
N THR A 427 -4.75 11.35 -4.00
CA THR A 427 -3.73 10.53 -3.35
C THR A 427 -4.38 9.74 -2.22
N TYR A 428 -4.54 8.44 -2.46
CA TYR A 428 -5.23 7.52 -1.57
C TYR A 428 -4.23 6.72 -0.72
N HIS A 429 -4.45 6.69 0.59
CA HIS A 429 -3.64 5.99 1.57
C HIS A 429 -4.49 4.95 2.33
N LYS A 430 -4.05 3.70 2.36
CA LYS A 430 -4.77 2.56 2.97
C LYS A 430 -3.91 1.89 4.06
N PRO A 431 -3.87 2.46 5.28
CA PRO A 431 -3.09 1.95 6.41
C PRO A 431 -3.83 0.88 7.19
N ALA A 432 -3.13 0.29 8.18
CA ALA A 432 -3.70 -0.53 9.26
C ALA A 432 -4.71 -1.59 8.80
N THR A 433 -4.46 -2.18 7.63
CA THR A 433 -5.40 -3.08 6.96
C THR A 433 -4.94 -4.53 7.15
N VAL A 434 -5.74 -5.29 7.92
CA VAL A 434 -5.44 -6.70 8.24
C VAL A 434 -5.32 -7.57 6.98
N SER A 435 -4.69 -8.74 7.11
CA SER A 435 -4.54 -9.69 6.00
C SER A 435 -5.89 -10.10 5.39
N GLY A 436 -6.11 -9.68 4.14
CA GLY A 436 -7.35 -9.90 3.40
C GLY A 436 -8.37 -8.75 3.52
N GLY A 437 -8.00 -7.62 4.15
CA GLY A 437 -8.73 -6.34 4.07
C GLY A 437 -8.46 -5.54 2.78
N GLY A 438 -7.64 -6.10 1.88
CA GLY A 438 -7.40 -5.54 0.55
C GLY A 438 -6.47 -4.32 0.52
N LYS A 439 -5.36 -4.35 1.27
CA LYS A 439 -4.33 -3.29 1.30
C LYS A 439 -3.82 -2.94 -0.11
N SER A 440 -3.34 -3.94 -0.85
CA SER A 440 -2.75 -3.76 -2.18
C SER A 440 -3.80 -3.58 -3.29
N GLU A 441 -5.09 -3.80 -3.02
CA GLU A 441 -6.18 -3.63 -4.00
C GLU A 441 -6.37 -2.17 -4.40
N VAL A 442 -5.96 -1.22 -3.56
CA VAL A 442 -6.02 0.22 -3.86
C VAL A 442 -5.29 0.56 -5.15
N SER A 443 -4.12 -0.03 -5.39
CA SER A 443 -3.25 0.23 -6.54
C SER A 443 -3.44 -0.75 -7.69
N LYS A 444 -4.25 -1.81 -7.53
CA LYS A 444 -4.55 -2.76 -8.61
C LYS A 444 -5.49 -2.15 -9.65
N ALA A 445 -5.31 -2.56 -10.90
CA ALA A 445 -6.16 -2.16 -11.99
C ALA A 445 -7.51 -2.88 -11.89
N ILE A 446 -8.60 -2.12 -11.76
CA ILE A 446 -9.96 -2.67 -11.75
C ILE A 446 -10.41 -3.14 -13.15
N GLN A 447 -9.66 -2.77 -14.20
CA GLN A 447 -9.95 -3.13 -15.59
C GLN A 447 -10.06 -4.64 -15.81
N ASP A 448 -9.22 -5.44 -15.13
CA ASP A 448 -9.26 -6.91 -15.28
C ASP A 448 -10.54 -7.55 -14.71
N ALA A 449 -11.31 -6.80 -13.91
CA ALA A 449 -12.62 -7.22 -13.39
C ALA A 449 -13.81 -6.78 -14.27
N ILE A 450 -13.57 -6.05 -15.37
CA ILE A 450 -14.63 -5.58 -16.26
C ILE A 450 -15.05 -6.67 -17.24
N ILE A 451 -16.37 -6.85 -17.37
CA ILE A 451 -17.00 -7.77 -18.31
C ILE A 451 -17.71 -6.96 -19.39
N ASN A 452 -17.51 -7.30 -20.66
CA ASN A 452 -18.11 -6.58 -21.77
C ASN A 452 -19.27 -7.36 -22.41
N GLY A 453 -20.35 -6.65 -22.71
CA GLY A 453 -21.56 -7.12 -23.40
C GLY A 453 -22.03 -6.16 -24.50
N ASP A 454 -23.22 -6.40 -25.03
CA ASP A 454 -23.90 -5.54 -26.00
C ASP A 454 -25.13 -4.89 -25.34
N ALA A 455 -25.42 -3.62 -25.68
CA ALA A 455 -26.64 -2.96 -25.25
C ALA A 455 -27.89 -3.68 -25.79
N PHE A 456 -28.92 -3.80 -24.96
CA PHE A 456 -30.07 -4.66 -25.20
C PHE A 456 -31.35 -3.87 -25.46
N ALA A 457 -32.01 -4.15 -26.60
CA ALA A 457 -33.31 -3.61 -27.01
C ALA A 457 -34.16 -4.76 -27.59
N PRO A 458 -34.93 -5.48 -26.76
CA PRO A 458 -35.68 -6.66 -27.20
C PRO A 458 -36.77 -6.35 -28.23
N ASP A 459 -37.44 -5.21 -28.11
CA ASP A 459 -38.42 -4.71 -29.06
C ASP A 459 -38.12 -3.25 -29.40
N PHE A 460 -37.15 -3.06 -30.30
CA PHE A 460 -36.59 -1.74 -30.63
C PHE A 460 -37.65 -0.63 -30.84
N ASP A 461 -38.74 -0.91 -31.56
CA ASP A 461 -39.74 0.12 -31.86
C ASP A 461 -40.52 0.51 -30.60
N ALA A 462 -40.96 -0.47 -29.82
CA ALA A 462 -41.70 -0.23 -28.57
C ALA A 462 -40.81 0.38 -27.49
N ASP A 463 -39.56 -0.06 -27.43
CA ASP A 463 -38.57 0.41 -26.45
C ASP A 463 -38.20 1.88 -26.72
N MET A 464 -37.92 2.24 -27.98
CA MET A 464 -37.59 3.63 -28.35
C MET A 464 -38.78 4.59 -28.23
N ALA A 465 -40.02 4.11 -28.40
CA ALA A 465 -41.20 4.91 -28.11
C ALA A 465 -41.28 5.29 -26.62
N LYS A 466 -40.96 4.36 -25.71
CA LYS A 466 -40.88 4.66 -24.27
C LYS A 466 -39.73 5.60 -23.94
N VAL A 467 -38.59 5.45 -24.60
CA VAL A 467 -37.46 6.40 -24.45
C VAL A 467 -37.92 7.80 -24.84
N ASP A 468 -38.63 7.94 -25.97
CA ASP A 468 -39.16 9.23 -26.42
C ASP A 468 -40.13 9.87 -25.41
N GLU A 469 -41.02 9.07 -24.79
CA GLU A 469 -41.91 9.53 -23.71
C GLU A 469 -41.11 10.07 -22.51
N ILE A 470 -40.02 9.40 -22.12
CA ILE A 470 -39.14 9.83 -21.01
C ILE A 470 -38.43 11.13 -21.38
N LEU A 471 -37.92 11.27 -22.60
CA LEU A 471 -37.21 12.47 -23.04
C LEU A 471 -38.11 13.72 -22.98
N HIS A 472 -39.42 13.54 -23.20
CA HIS A 472 -40.43 14.60 -23.22
C HIS A 472 -41.23 14.74 -21.91
N HIS A 473 -40.98 13.91 -20.89
CA HIS A 473 -41.67 13.98 -19.60
C HIS A 473 -41.42 15.30 -18.85
N ASN A 474 -42.41 15.78 -18.08
CA ASN A 474 -42.28 17.00 -17.28
C ASN A 474 -41.66 16.71 -15.90
N TYR A 475 -40.43 17.17 -15.70
CA TYR A 475 -39.66 16.93 -14.48
C TYR A 475 -39.78 18.03 -13.40
N GLN A 476 -40.59 19.07 -13.58
CA GLN A 476 -40.57 20.26 -12.72
C GLN A 476 -41.06 20.00 -11.28
N GLU A 477 -42.09 19.17 -11.12
CA GLU A 477 -42.78 18.93 -9.84
C GLU A 477 -42.20 17.75 -9.04
N ARG A 478 -41.09 17.16 -9.48
CA ARG A 478 -40.56 15.91 -8.93
C ARG A 478 -40.09 15.97 -7.49
N PHE A 479 -39.74 17.14 -6.95
CA PHE A 479 -39.15 17.27 -5.61
C PHE A 479 -40.23 17.46 -4.54
N LEU A 480 -40.06 16.76 -3.41
CA LEU A 480 -40.89 16.93 -2.21
C LEU A 480 -40.81 18.36 -1.68
N ASP A 481 -39.58 18.87 -1.49
CA ASP A 481 -39.34 20.23 -1.03
C ASP A 481 -39.60 21.25 -2.17
N PRO A 482 -40.58 22.15 -2.01
CA PRO A 482 -40.91 23.17 -3.02
C PRO A 482 -39.73 24.09 -3.37
N VAL A 483 -38.78 24.30 -2.44
CA VAL A 483 -37.59 25.15 -2.68
C VAL A 483 -36.69 24.56 -3.78
N ASN A 484 -36.72 23.24 -3.97
CA ASN A 484 -35.94 22.56 -4.99
C ASN A 484 -36.66 22.47 -6.35
N ARG A 485 -37.92 22.91 -6.45
CA ARG A 485 -38.66 22.96 -7.71
C ARG A 485 -38.17 24.13 -8.56
N ASN A 486 -38.02 23.90 -9.86
CA ASN A 486 -37.49 24.89 -10.79
C ASN A 486 -38.29 24.87 -12.09
N GLU A 487 -38.97 25.97 -12.38
CA GLU A 487 -39.76 26.18 -13.62
C GLU A 487 -38.91 26.05 -14.89
N ASN A 488 -37.59 26.26 -14.79
CA ASN A 488 -36.62 26.14 -15.89
C ASN A 488 -35.78 24.85 -15.79
N SER A 489 -36.42 23.71 -15.57
CA SER A 489 -35.75 22.40 -15.59
C SER A 489 -35.14 22.13 -16.98
N ARG A 490 -33.85 21.78 -17.02
CA ARG A 490 -33.12 21.45 -18.26
C ARG A 490 -33.71 20.20 -18.91
N SER A 491 -33.94 20.20 -20.23
CA SER A 491 -34.36 18.99 -20.96
C SER A 491 -33.32 17.87 -20.82
N VAL A 492 -33.75 16.62 -21.02
CA VAL A 492 -32.87 15.44 -20.88
C VAL A 492 -31.68 15.54 -21.85
N LEU A 493 -31.93 15.79 -23.13
CA LEU A 493 -30.90 15.87 -24.17
C LEU A 493 -30.05 17.14 -24.14
N SER A 494 -30.41 18.17 -23.35
CA SER A 494 -29.63 19.42 -23.28
C SER A 494 -28.16 19.20 -22.94
N ASP A 495 -27.24 19.84 -23.68
CA ASP A 495 -25.80 19.84 -23.39
C ASP A 495 -25.46 20.41 -22.01
N ARG A 496 -26.34 21.25 -21.45
CA ARG A 496 -26.20 21.78 -20.09
C ARG A 496 -26.55 20.77 -19.02
N ARG A 497 -27.01 19.57 -19.39
CA ARG A 497 -27.41 18.48 -18.48
C ARG A 497 -26.47 17.30 -18.68
N SER A 498 -25.68 16.97 -17.65
CA SER A 498 -24.74 15.85 -17.71
C SER A 498 -25.45 14.51 -17.63
N ILE A 499 -24.85 13.44 -18.17
CA ILE A 499 -25.38 12.07 -18.07
C ILE A 499 -25.60 11.65 -16.61
N GLY A 500 -24.68 11.95 -15.70
CA GLY A 500 -24.86 11.67 -14.26
C GLY A 500 -26.08 12.36 -13.66
N SER A 501 -26.44 13.56 -14.15
CA SER A 501 -27.66 14.24 -13.71
C SER A 501 -28.95 13.66 -14.33
N VAL A 502 -28.85 12.95 -15.46
CA VAL A 502 -29.95 12.17 -16.05
C VAL A 502 -30.09 10.83 -15.33
N ILE A 503 -28.99 10.17 -14.97
CA ILE A 503 -29.00 8.97 -14.11
C ILE A 503 -29.67 9.30 -12.78
N LYS A 504 -29.27 10.40 -12.11
CA LYS A 504 -29.93 10.87 -10.89
C LYS A 504 -31.42 11.16 -11.11
N LEU A 505 -31.79 11.76 -12.24
CA LEU A 505 -33.19 12.06 -12.57
C LEU A 505 -34.04 10.79 -12.63
N LEU A 506 -33.50 9.74 -13.25
CA LEU A 506 -34.20 8.48 -13.50
C LEU A 506 -33.90 7.42 -12.43
N THR A 507 -33.37 7.83 -11.29
CA THR A 507 -33.12 6.94 -10.14
C THR A 507 -34.05 7.36 -9.00
N PRO A 508 -34.83 6.43 -8.42
CA PRO A 508 -35.67 6.72 -7.26
C PRO A 508 -34.89 7.41 -6.14
N SER A 509 -35.54 8.33 -5.44
CA SER A 509 -34.89 9.12 -4.38
C SER A 509 -35.90 9.54 -3.32
N SER A 510 -35.45 9.54 -2.06
CA SER A 510 -36.20 10.12 -0.94
C SER A 510 -36.40 11.64 -1.07
N ASP A 511 -35.68 12.31 -1.96
CA ASP A 511 -35.88 13.73 -2.27
C ASP A 511 -37.09 13.96 -3.21
N TYR A 512 -37.63 12.90 -3.83
CA TYR A 512 -38.69 12.96 -4.83
C TYR A 512 -40.07 12.64 -4.27
N THR A 513 -41.12 13.15 -4.93
CA THR A 513 -42.52 12.86 -4.57
C THR A 513 -42.82 11.39 -4.78
N ASP A 514 -43.73 10.82 -3.97
CA ASP A 514 -44.15 9.43 -4.09
C ASP A 514 -44.67 9.12 -5.51
N GLU A 515 -45.50 10.01 -6.08
CA GLU A 515 -46.00 9.89 -7.46
C GLU A 515 -44.87 9.82 -8.50
N TYR A 516 -43.80 10.58 -8.32
CA TYR A 516 -42.67 10.56 -9.24
C TYR A 516 -41.83 9.29 -9.08
N ASN A 517 -41.61 8.82 -7.85
CA ASN A 517 -40.93 7.55 -7.61
C ASN A 517 -41.75 6.37 -8.15
N GLU A 518 -43.08 6.35 -7.96
CA GLU A 518 -43.96 5.34 -8.56
C GLU A 518 -43.87 5.34 -10.10
N TRP A 519 -43.79 6.52 -10.72
CA TRP A 519 -43.54 6.62 -12.16
C TRP A 519 -42.17 6.06 -12.54
N LEU A 520 -41.09 6.39 -11.81
CA LEU A 520 -39.74 5.87 -12.06
C LEU A 520 -39.66 4.34 -11.92
N ASP A 521 -40.36 3.77 -10.95
CA ASP A 521 -40.42 2.32 -10.72
C ASP A 521 -41.24 1.60 -11.80
N SER A 522 -42.18 2.29 -12.44
CA SER A 522 -42.92 1.76 -13.59
C SER A 522 -42.06 1.62 -14.86
N ILE A 523 -40.92 2.31 -14.93
CA ILE A 523 -40.01 2.27 -16.09
C ILE A 523 -39.03 1.10 -15.90
N PRO A 524 -39.01 0.10 -16.81
CA PRO A 524 -38.03 -0.97 -16.74
C PRO A 524 -36.60 -0.44 -16.83
N ASP A 525 -35.67 -1.01 -16.06
CA ASP A 525 -34.30 -0.50 -16.00
C ASP A 525 -33.57 -0.51 -17.34
N TYR A 526 -33.79 -1.52 -18.18
CA TYR A 526 -33.21 -1.53 -19.53
C TYR A 526 -33.71 -0.36 -20.40
N ILE A 527 -34.93 0.17 -20.17
CA ILE A 527 -35.43 1.38 -20.86
C ILE A 527 -34.73 2.64 -20.32
N LYS A 528 -34.43 2.70 -19.02
CA LYS A 528 -33.61 3.77 -18.43
C LYS A 528 -32.20 3.73 -19.04
N GLU A 529 -31.61 2.54 -19.17
CA GLU A 529 -30.33 2.33 -19.84
C GLU A 529 -30.35 2.82 -21.30
N LEU A 530 -31.37 2.48 -22.07
CA LEU A 530 -31.56 3.00 -23.44
C LEU A 530 -31.64 4.53 -23.45
N THR A 531 -32.34 5.14 -22.48
CA THR A 531 -32.38 6.60 -22.32
C THR A 531 -30.99 7.18 -22.04
N PHE A 532 -30.19 6.52 -21.20
CA PHE A 532 -28.81 6.94 -20.90
C PHE A 532 -27.90 6.80 -22.12
N ILE A 533 -28.07 5.76 -22.93
CA ILE A 533 -27.38 5.55 -24.20
C ILE A 533 -27.72 6.69 -25.16
N VAL A 534 -29.02 6.98 -25.38
CA VAL A 534 -29.43 8.08 -26.24
C VAL A 534 -28.82 9.39 -25.75
N LYS A 535 -28.88 9.68 -24.45
CA LYS A 535 -28.24 10.86 -23.86
C LYS A 535 -26.73 10.91 -24.10
N ARG A 536 -26.03 9.78 -23.98
CA ARG A 536 -24.57 9.70 -24.10
C ARG A 536 -24.10 10.05 -25.52
N PHE A 537 -24.81 9.53 -26.51
CA PHE A 537 -24.40 9.59 -27.91
C PHE A 537 -25.06 10.74 -28.68
N TYR A 538 -26.13 11.33 -28.15
CA TYR A 538 -26.83 12.47 -28.75
C TYR A 538 -25.86 13.60 -29.13
N GLN A 539 -25.99 14.06 -30.38
CA GLN A 539 -25.33 15.28 -30.85
C GLN A 539 -26.39 16.38 -31.04
N PRO A 540 -26.10 17.64 -30.67
CA PRO A 540 -27.03 18.77 -30.84
C PRO A 540 -27.55 18.93 -32.28
N GLU A 541 -26.75 18.54 -33.27
CA GLU A 541 -27.06 18.61 -34.70
C GLU A 541 -28.19 17.67 -35.12
N TRP A 542 -28.41 16.57 -34.38
CA TRP A 542 -29.49 15.61 -34.67
C TRP A 542 -30.86 16.21 -34.40
N GLY A 543 -30.96 17.12 -33.42
CA GLY A 543 -32.22 17.73 -33.01
C GLY A 543 -33.28 16.66 -32.70
N GLU A 544 -34.45 16.80 -33.32
CA GLU A 544 -35.56 15.86 -33.15
C GLU A 544 -35.37 14.54 -33.93
N ASP A 545 -34.40 14.44 -34.85
CA ASP A 545 -34.15 13.23 -35.66
C ASP A 545 -33.15 12.25 -35.00
N TRP A 546 -32.99 12.31 -33.68
CA TRP A 546 -32.05 11.44 -32.96
C TRP A 546 -32.34 9.94 -33.16
N LEU A 547 -33.61 9.56 -33.36
CA LEU A 547 -34.03 8.16 -33.47
C LEU A 547 -33.47 7.48 -34.73
N SER A 548 -33.26 8.21 -35.82
CA SER A 548 -32.77 7.65 -37.09
C SER A 548 -31.35 7.07 -37.00
N HIS A 549 -30.58 7.52 -36.00
CA HIS A 549 -29.22 7.07 -35.72
C HIS A 549 -29.17 5.75 -34.93
N PHE A 550 -30.27 5.33 -34.30
CA PHE A 550 -30.35 4.10 -33.53
C PHE A 550 -31.05 2.98 -34.32
N THR A 551 -30.50 1.78 -34.31
CA THR A 551 -31.08 0.62 -35.00
C THR A 551 -30.80 -0.69 -34.28
N THR A 552 -31.42 -1.78 -34.73
CA THR A 552 -30.98 -3.15 -34.46
C THR A 552 -30.62 -3.87 -35.76
N GLY A 553 -29.72 -4.85 -35.69
CA GLY A 553 -29.40 -5.66 -36.87
C GLY A 553 -30.57 -6.57 -37.24
N VAL A 554 -30.67 -7.00 -38.51
CA VAL A 554 -31.65 -8.03 -38.92
C VAL A 554 -30.95 -9.38 -38.99
N VAL A 555 -31.34 -10.33 -38.13
CA VAL A 555 -30.78 -11.69 -38.10
C VAL A 555 -31.85 -12.67 -38.56
N ASN A 556 -31.60 -13.36 -39.67
CA ASN A 556 -32.55 -14.31 -40.27
C ASN A 556 -33.95 -13.73 -40.50
N GLY A 557 -34.03 -12.47 -40.94
CA GLY A 557 -35.30 -11.76 -41.18
C GLY A 557 -36.04 -11.28 -39.94
N ARG A 558 -35.49 -11.49 -38.73
CA ARG A 558 -36.02 -10.95 -37.47
C ARG A 558 -35.18 -9.76 -37.03
N LYS A 559 -35.83 -8.73 -36.46
CA LYS A 559 -35.10 -7.68 -35.75
C LYS A 559 -34.30 -8.33 -34.62
N GLY A 560 -33.02 -8.01 -34.57
CA GLY A 560 -32.12 -8.44 -33.51
C GLY A 560 -32.34 -7.60 -32.26
N THR A 561 -31.63 -7.96 -31.19
CA THR A 561 -31.80 -7.33 -29.88
C THR A 561 -30.62 -6.46 -29.46
N SER A 562 -29.51 -6.47 -30.22
CA SER A 562 -28.36 -5.63 -29.93
C SER A 562 -28.55 -4.25 -30.55
N LEU A 563 -28.57 -3.22 -29.71
CA LEU A 563 -28.67 -1.83 -30.14
C LEU A 563 -27.41 -1.40 -30.90
N ARG A 564 -27.61 -0.61 -31.95
CA ARG A 564 -26.57 -0.05 -32.80
C ARG A 564 -26.72 1.46 -32.93
N LEU A 565 -25.60 2.16 -33.01
CA LEU A 565 -25.50 3.56 -33.40
C LEU A 565 -24.85 3.64 -34.78
N ASP A 566 -25.54 4.22 -35.77
CA ASP A 566 -25.07 4.32 -37.16
C ASP A 566 -24.54 3.00 -37.76
N GLY A 567 -25.09 1.87 -37.31
CA GLY A 567 -24.72 0.52 -37.75
C GLY A 567 -23.74 -0.22 -36.83
N ASP A 568 -23.05 0.47 -35.92
CA ASP A 568 -22.09 -0.12 -34.98
C ASP A 568 -22.76 -0.55 -33.68
N LYS A 569 -22.43 -1.74 -33.17
CA LYS A 569 -22.98 -2.23 -31.90
C LYS A 569 -22.52 -1.37 -30.73
N ILE A 570 -23.46 -0.96 -29.90
CA ILE A 570 -23.15 -0.27 -28.64
C ILE A 570 -22.76 -1.31 -27.60
N ARG A 571 -21.56 -1.14 -27.03
CA ARG A 571 -21.04 -2.03 -25.98
C ARG A 571 -21.47 -1.55 -24.60
N THR A 572 -21.74 -2.51 -23.73
CA THR A 572 -21.98 -2.30 -22.30
C THR A 572 -20.83 -2.92 -21.53
N SER A 573 -20.29 -2.20 -20.56
CA SER A 573 -19.29 -2.73 -19.63
C SER A 573 -19.97 -2.94 -18.29
N MET A 574 -19.65 -4.03 -17.60
CA MET A 574 -20.23 -4.41 -16.33
C MET A 574 -19.12 -4.74 -15.35
N LEU A 575 -19.42 -4.56 -14.07
CA LEU A 575 -18.52 -4.94 -13.00
C LEU A 575 -19.27 -5.78 -11.96
N ARG A 576 -18.60 -6.81 -11.44
CA ARG A 576 -19.13 -7.63 -10.35
C ARG A 576 -19.06 -6.87 -9.03
N VAL A 577 -20.18 -6.83 -8.31
CA VAL A 577 -20.23 -6.31 -6.94
C VAL A 577 -20.88 -7.36 -6.03
N GLY A 578 -20.05 -8.32 -5.63
CA GLY A 578 -20.44 -9.45 -4.81
C GLY A 578 -21.19 -10.55 -5.55
N TYR A 579 -21.73 -11.47 -4.75
CA TYR A 579 -22.35 -12.70 -5.22
C TYR A 579 -23.78 -12.85 -4.68
N GLU A 580 -24.61 -13.57 -5.44
CA GLU A 580 -25.90 -14.05 -4.96
C GLU A 580 -25.71 -15.27 -4.03
N PRO A 581 -26.74 -15.67 -3.24
CA PRO A 581 -26.65 -16.82 -2.34
C PRO A 581 -26.29 -18.16 -3.00
N ASP A 582 -26.54 -18.30 -4.31
CA ASP A 582 -26.20 -19.49 -5.10
C ASP A 582 -24.76 -19.45 -5.68
N GLY A 583 -24.01 -18.37 -5.41
CA GLY A 583 -22.66 -18.14 -5.90
C GLY A 583 -22.58 -17.49 -7.28
N SER A 584 -23.71 -17.13 -7.90
CA SER A 584 -23.72 -16.38 -9.16
C SER A 584 -23.25 -14.93 -8.97
N TRP A 585 -22.70 -14.34 -10.02
CA TRP A 585 -22.13 -12.99 -9.97
C TRP A 585 -23.21 -11.92 -10.03
N ARG A 586 -23.15 -10.93 -9.14
CA ARG A 586 -23.99 -9.72 -9.21
C ARG A 586 -23.33 -8.70 -10.13
N LEU A 587 -23.78 -8.63 -11.38
CA LEU A 587 -23.20 -7.77 -12.42
C LEU A 587 -24.00 -6.48 -12.59
N PHE A 588 -23.29 -5.35 -12.59
CA PHE A 588 -23.89 -4.02 -12.73
C PHE A 588 -23.29 -3.26 -13.90
N GLY A 589 -24.16 -2.68 -14.74
CA GLY A 589 -23.75 -1.85 -15.88
C GLY A 589 -23.00 -0.60 -15.44
N LEU A 590 -21.80 -0.42 -15.97
CA LEU A 590 -20.98 0.78 -15.86
C LEU A 590 -21.50 1.85 -16.82
N ARG A 591 -21.29 3.11 -16.47
CA ARG A 591 -21.58 4.23 -17.36
C ARG A 591 -20.76 4.11 -18.64
N HIS A 592 -21.38 4.43 -19.78
CA HIS A 592 -20.70 4.41 -21.07
C HIS A 592 -19.55 5.43 -21.20
N ASP A 593 -19.49 6.44 -20.33
CA ASP A 593 -18.37 7.38 -20.23
C ASP A 593 -17.40 7.06 -19.09
N PHE A 594 -17.64 6.01 -18.30
CA PHE A 594 -16.68 5.55 -17.30
C PHE A 594 -15.55 4.79 -17.98
N TYR A 595 -14.33 5.07 -17.53
CA TYR A 595 -13.18 4.20 -17.72
C TYR A 595 -12.45 4.08 -16.38
N PRO A 596 -11.88 2.91 -16.03
CA PRO A 596 -11.06 2.75 -14.81
C PRO A 596 -10.07 3.87 -14.62
N ALA A 597 -9.89 4.36 -13.38
CA ALA A 597 -8.90 5.40 -13.12
C ALA A 597 -7.48 4.92 -13.44
N ALA A 598 -6.64 5.83 -13.91
CA ALA A 598 -5.20 5.59 -13.99
C ALA A 598 -4.62 5.69 -12.58
N LYS A 599 -3.81 4.69 -12.19
CA LYS A 599 -3.25 4.61 -10.84
C LYS A 599 -1.74 4.59 -10.90
N VAL A 600 -1.11 5.51 -10.18
CA VAL A 600 0.34 5.49 -9.92
C VAL A 600 0.52 5.05 -8.48
N GLN A 601 1.05 3.84 -8.25
CA GLN A 601 1.26 3.32 -6.91
C GLN A 601 2.24 4.20 -6.12
N THR A 602 1.88 4.56 -4.89
CA THR A 602 2.73 5.35 -3.98
C THR A 602 3.29 4.51 -2.83
N GLU A 603 2.57 3.44 -2.47
CA GLU A 603 2.83 2.59 -1.30
C GLU A 603 2.34 1.16 -1.57
N ASP A 604 2.87 0.17 -0.86
CA ASP A 604 2.34 -1.20 -0.87
C ASP A 604 2.38 -1.85 0.50
N ASP A 605 3.55 -1.99 1.14
CA ASP A 605 3.68 -2.78 2.38
C ASP A 605 4.64 -2.19 3.45
N ILE A 606 5.70 -1.47 3.04
CA ILE A 606 6.60 -0.73 3.94
C ILE A 606 6.64 0.72 3.50
N THR A 607 6.06 1.60 4.31
CA THR A 607 5.92 3.03 3.99
C THR A 607 6.60 3.87 5.06
N ALA A 608 7.37 4.86 4.62
CA ALA A 608 7.82 5.98 5.45
C ALA A 608 6.90 7.18 5.21
N SER A 609 6.46 7.85 6.27
CA SER A 609 5.63 9.05 6.15
C SER A 609 6.05 10.19 7.08
N GLU A 610 5.76 11.41 6.70
CA GLU A 610 6.02 12.63 7.49
C GLU A 610 4.80 13.56 7.47
N VAL A 611 4.51 14.18 8.61
CA VAL A 611 3.45 15.19 8.74
C VAL A 611 4.07 16.57 8.82
N VAL A 612 3.75 17.39 7.82
CA VAL A 612 4.36 18.70 7.61
C VAL A 612 3.34 19.80 7.87
N PRO A 613 3.66 20.79 8.73
CA PRO A 613 2.78 21.91 8.98
C PRO A 613 2.71 22.87 7.78
N VAL A 614 1.52 23.40 7.53
CA VAL A 614 1.29 24.43 6.50
C VAL A 614 1.07 25.79 7.18
N GLY A 615 1.56 26.86 6.57
CA GLY A 615 1.40 28.22 7.10
C GLY A 615 2.00 28.43 8.50
N GLY A 616 3.07 27.70 8.85
CA GLY A 616 3.67 27.77 10.19
C GLY A 616 2.84 27.10 11.30
N GLY A 617 1.92 26.20 10.93
CA GLY A 617 1.08 25.44 11.87
C GLY A 617 -0.30 26.06 12.12
N GLU A 618 -0.62 27.18 11.47
CA GLU A 618 -1.96 27.80 11.54
C GLU A 618 -2.99 27.00 10.74
N GLU A 619 -2.58 26.44 9.59
CA GLU A 619 -3.42 25.61 8.73
C GLU A 619 -3.30 24.12 9.10
N LEU A 620 -4.20 23.31 8.53
CA LEU A 620 -4.11 21.85 8.64
C LEU A 620 -2.79 21.35 8.07
N SER A 621 -2.10 20.47 8.82
CA SER A 621 -0.90 19.81 8.32
C SER A 621 -1.22 18.91 7.11
N ARG A 622 -0.17 18.45 6.43
CA ARG A 622 -0.27 17.52 5.31
C ARG A 622 0.65 16.32 5.52
N LYS A 623 0.17 15.13 5.16
CA LYS A 623 0.96 13.89 5.22
C LYS A 623 1.57 13.58 3.86
N TYR A 624 2.87 13.27 3.85
CA TYR A 624 3.61 12.82 2.68
C TYR A 624 4.13 11.41 2.93
N VAL A 625 4.19 10.60 1.86
CA VAL A 625 4.48 9.16 1.94
C VAL A 625 5.52 8.75 0.91
N ARG A 626 6.32 7.72 1.24
CA ARG A 626 7.27 7.10 0.33
C ARG A 626 7.33 5.61 0.58
N ASN A 627 7.17 4.82 -0.48
CA ASN A 627 7.45 3.38 -0.42
C ASN A 627 8.95 3.13 -0.22
N CYS A 628 9.31 2.37 0.82
CA CYS A 628 10.69 2.03 1.14
C CYS A 628 11.26 0.91 0.23
N GLU A 629 10.43 0.29 -0.59
CA GLU A 629 10.74 -0.87 -1.42
C GLU A 629 10.84 -0.51 -2.91
N GLN A 630 11.83 -1.08 -3.60
CA GLN A 630 11.96 -1.04 -5.07
C GLN A 630 11.33 -2.26 -5.74
N LEU A 631 11.29 -3.39 -5.02
CA LEU A 631 10.67 -4.64 -5.45
C LEU A 631 9.66 -5.11 -4.40
N LEU A 632 8.49 -5.57 -4.83
CA LEU A 632 7.38 -5.98 -3.97
C LEU A 632 7.28 -7.50 -3.91
N PHE A 633 7.27 -8.06 -2.70
CA PHE A 633 7.22 -9.52 -2.50
C PHE A 633 5.80 -10.09 -2.60
N GLN A 634 5.29 -10.15 -3.83
CA GLN A 634 3.91 -10.52 -4.13
C GLN A 634 3.60 -11.99 -3.85
N ARG A 635 2.34 -12.25 -3.47
CA ARG A 635 1.74 -13.58 -3.39
C ARG A 635 0.57 -13.66 -4.37
N PRO A 636 0.78 -14.18 -5.60
CA PRO A 636 -0.25 -14.18 -6.63
C PRO A 636 -1.18 -15.38 -6.46
N ASP A 637 -2.12 -15.29 -5.52
CA ASP A 637 -3.03 -16.41 -5.18
C ASP A 637 -3.86 -16.87 -6.39
N GLU A 638 -4.27 -15.94 -7.25
CA GLU A 638 -5.11 -16.22 -8.43
C GLU A 638 -4.33 -16.69 -9.67
N ALA A 639 -3.00 -16.53 -9.70
CA ALA A 639 -2.18 -16.91 -10.87
C ALA A 639 -2.07 -18.42 -11.08
N ILE A 640 -2.55 -19.23 -10.11
CA ILE A 640 -2.74 -20.67 -10.31
C ILE A 640 -3.76 -20.97 -11.44
N HIS A 641 -4.69 -20.05 -11.66
CA HIS A 641 -5.66 -20.08 -12.75
C HIS A 641 -5.05 -19.41 -13.99
N ARG A 642 -4.77 -20.23 -15.01
CA ARG A 642 -4.08 -19.82 -16.24
C ARG A 642 -4.81 -18.68 -16.94
N GLY A 643 -4.09 -17.61 -17.25
CA GLY A 643 -4.61 -16.43 -17.95
C GLY A 643 -5.46 -15.49 -17.12
N TYR A 644 -5.70 -15.79 -15.85
CA TYR A 644 -6.53 -14.96 -14.96
C TYR A 644 -5.72 -13.75 -14.45
N ASP A 645 -4.62 -14.00 -13.73
CA ASP A 645 -3.73 -12.93 -13.26
C ASP A 645 -2.70 -12.58 -14.34
N LYS A 646 -3.10 -11.67 -15.24
CA LYS A 646 -2.27 -11.24 -16.38
C LYS A 646 -1.01 -10.51 -15.94
N GLN A 647 -1.05 -9.81 -14.81
CA GLN A 647 0.10 -9.08 -14.28
C GLN A 647 1.14 -10.07 -13.75
N ALA A 648 0.74 -11.00 -12.89
CA ALA A 648 1.66 -12.01 -12.36
C ALA A 648 2.28 -12.87 -13.46
N GLU A 649 1.50 -13.30 -14.45
CA GLU A 649 2.06 -14.06 -15.59
C GLU A 649 3.07 -13.26 -16.42
N ARG A 650 2.84 -11.96 -16.61
CA ARG A 650 3.78 -11.06 -17.30
C ARG A 650 5.07 -10.87 -16.49
N ASP A 651 4.94 -10.57 -15.20
CA ASP A 651 6.08 -10.34 -14.31
C ASP A 651 6.93 -11.61 -14.19
N MET A 652 6.30 -12.76 -13.95
CA MET A 652 6.98 -14.04 -13.84
C MET A 652 7.64 -14.45 -15.16
N ALA A 653 7.09 -14.08 -16.32
CA ALA A 653 7.71 -14.35 -17.62
C ALA A 653 8.88 -13.39 -17.94
N THR A 654 9.08 -12.33 -17.16
CA THR A 654 10.16 -11.36 -17.35
C THR A 654 11.50 -11.95 -16.87
N PRO A 655 12.56 -11.95 -17.69
CA PRO A 655 13.87 -12.46 -17.29
C PRO A 655 14.49 -11.68 -16.12
N GLY A 656 15.18 -12.39 -15.22
CA GLY A 656 15.85 -11.80 -14.05
C GLY A 656 14.96 -11.71 -12.80
N THR A 657 13.75 -12.27 -12.83
CA THR A 657 12.83 -12.29 -11.69
C THR A 657 13.35 -13.21 -10.58
N PHE A 658 13.25 -12.75 -9.33
CA PHE A 658 13.49 -13.57 -8.14
C PHE A 658 12.18 -14.29 -7.78
N LEU A 659 12.19 -15.62 -7.77
CA LEU A 659 11.03 -16.46 -7.46
C LEU A 659 11.30 -17.34 -6.23
N SER A 660 10.24 -17.65 -5.50
CA SER A 660 10.27 -18.61 -4.40
C SER A 660 8.98 -19.41 -4.34
N ASN A 661 9.06 -20.65 -3.90
CA ASN A 661 7.92 -21.56 -3.72
C ASN A 661 7.20 -21.93 -5.02
N TYR A 662 7.96 -22.22 -6.07
CA TYR A 662 7.47 -22.80 -7.32
C TYR A 662 8.15 -24.13 -7.65
N GLU A 663 7.49 -24.96 -8.46
CA GLU A 663 8.11 -26.16 -9.01
C GLU A 663 9.14 -25.79 -10.10
N PRO A 664 10.39 -26.32 -10.03
CA PRO A 664 11.37 -26.18 -11.10
C PRO A 664 11.02 -27.16 -12.24
N LEU A 665 10.42 -26.65 -13.32
CA LEU A 665 10.02 -27.49 -14.45
C LEU A 665 11.20 -27.69 -15.40
N ASP A 666 11.55 -28.94 -15.69
CA ASP A 666 12.54 -29.27 -16.70
C ASP A 666 12.00 -29.14 -18.13
N ARG A 667 12.88 -29.31 -19.12
CA ARG A 667 12.53 -29.25 -20.54
C ARG A 667 11.43 -30.25 -20.93
N ALA A 668 11.45 -31.47 -20.39
CA ALA A 668 10.46 -32.50 -20.74
C ALA A 668 9.08 -32.16 -20.18
N GLN A 669 9.01 -31.58 -18.98
CA GLN A 669 7.80 -31.05 -18.37
C GLN A 669 7.28 -29.84 -19.16
N ALA A 670 8.15 -28.93 -19.60
CA ALA A 670 7.77 -27.81 -20.46
C ALA A 670 7.18 -28.29 -21.80
N VAL A 671 7.79 -29.30 -22.45
CA VAL A 671 7.24 -29.91 -23.68
C VAL A 671 5.84 -30.45 -23.44
N LYS A 672 5.62 -31.22 -22.36
CA LYS A 672 4.28 -31.73 -22.01
C LYS A 672 3.24 -30.62 -21.80
N LEU A 673 3.65 -29.50 -21.19
CA LEU A 673 2.76 -28.36 -21.01
C LEU A 673 2.38 -27.69 -22.33
N VAL A 674 3.33 -27.57 -23.26
CA VAL A 674 3.08 -26.94 -24.57
C VAL A 674 2.27 -27.86 -25.49
N GLU A 675 2.46 -29.18 -25.42
CA GLU A 675 1.73 -30.17 -26.21
C GLU A 675 0.25 -30.31 -25.79
N ASP A 676 -0.11 -29.99 -24.54
CA ASP A 676 -1.51 -29.85 -24.09
C ASP A 676 -2.12 -28.53 -24.60
N ALA A 677 -2.28 -28.43 -25.92
CA ALA A 677 -2.59 -27.19 -26.63
C ALA A 677 -3.82 -26.44 -26.10
N VAL A 678 -4.87 -27.15 -25.67
CA VAL A 678 -6.12 -26.57 -25.14
C VAL A 678 -5.87 -25.85 -23.82
N ARG A 679 -5.10 -26.50 -22.94
CA ARG A 679 -4.81 -25.99 -21.61
C ARG A 679 -3.66 -24.99 -21.64
N PHE A 680 -2.79 -25.09 -22.64
CA PHE A 680 -1.72 -24.14 -22.92
C PHE A 680 -2.26 -22.81 -23.48
N SER A 681 -3.31 -22.84 -24.31
CA SER A 681 -3.92 -21.63 -24.86
C SER A 681 -4.59 -20.73 -23.81
N GLN A 682 -4.78 -21.23 -22.59
CA GLN A 682 -5.33 -20.47 -21.47
C GLN A 682 -4.29 -19.53 -20.84
N TYR A 683 -2.99 -19.80 -20.95
CA TYR A 683 -1.96 -18.87 -20.48
C TYR A 683 -1.97 -17.58 -21.29
N THR A 684 -1.57 -16.48 -20.67
CA THR A 684 -1.24 -15.25 -21.40
C THR A 684 -0.05 -15.46 -22.34
N LYS A 685 0.03 -14.61 -23.37
CA LYS A 685 1.10 -14.66 -24.38
C LYS A 685 2.52 -14.64 -23.76
N PRO A 686 2.85 -13.78 -22.76
CA PRO A 686 4.17 -13.81 -22.11
C PRO A 686 4.53 -15.17 -21.50
N MET A 687 3.60 -15.79 -20.75
CA MET A 687 3.81 -17.09 -20.12
C MET A 687 3.92 -18.21 -21.18
N GLN A 688 3.12 -18.15 -22.25
CA GLN A 688 3.26 -19.09 -23.37
C GLN A 688 4.65 -18.99 -24.02
N ASP A 689 5.17 -17.78 -24.21
CA ASP A 689 6.43 -17.58 -24.94
C ASP A 689 7.64 -18.10 -24.16
N ILE A 690 7.68 -17.88 -22.83
CA ILE A 690 8.76 -18.43 -22.01
C ILE A 690 8.68 -19.96 -21.89
N LEU A 691 7.47 -20.53 -21.79
CA LEU A 691 7.29 -21.99 -21.76
C LEU A 691 7.65 -22.65 -23.11
N ARG A 692 7.32 -22.02 -24.24
CA ARG A 692 7.78 -22.47 -25.58
C ARG A 692 9.29 -22.41 -25.69
N ARG A 693 9.93 -21.36 -25.17
CA ARG A 693 11.38 -21.25 -25.12
C ARG A 693 11.99 -22.36 -24.26
N ALA A 694 11.41 -22.68 -23.10
CA ALA A 694 11.86 -23.80 -22.28
C ALA A 694 11.75 -25.16 -23.01
N ALA A 695 10.65 -25.39 -23.74
CA ALA A 695 10.41 -26.63 -24.45
C ALA A 695 11.34 -26.79 -25.69
N TYR A 696 11.46 -25.75 -26.51
CA TYR A 696 12.03 -25.84 -27.86
C TYR A 696 13.18 -24.87 -28.14
N GLY A 697 13.64 -24.14 -27.13
CA GLY A 697 14.78 -23.24 -27.24
C GLY A 697 16.14 -23.95 -27.33
N PRO A 698 17.22 -23.17 -27.45
CA PRO A 698 18.60 -23.67 -27.43
C PRO A 698 18.95 -24.44 -26.14
N GLU A 699 19.82 -25.45 -26.23
CA GLU A 699 20.27 -26.29 -25.10
C GLU A 699 21.25 -25.61 -24.15
N ASP A 700 21.86 -24.49 -24.56
CA ASP A 700 22.81 -23.71 -23.76
C ASP A 700 22.13 -22.72 -22.78
N GLN A 701 20.80 -22.75 -22.71
CA GLN A 701 20.02 -21.95 -21.77
C GLN A 701 19.86 -22.67 -20.41
N ALA A 702 19.32 -21.96 -19.42
CA ALA A 702 19.01 -22.53 -18.11
C ALA A 702 18.14 -23.78 -18.25
N GLY A 703 18.49 -24.85 -17.51
CA GLY A 703 17.83 -26.16 -17.62
C GLY A 703 16.38 -26.21 -17.10
N TYR A 704 15.89 -25.14 -16.46
CA TYR A 704 14.60 -25.10 -15.77
C TYR A 704 13.77 -23.85 -16.11
N VAL A 705 12.46 -23.94 -15.92
CA VAL A 705 11.49 -22.83 -16.05
C VAL A 705 10.45 -22.91 -14.93
N VAL A 706 9.83 -21.77 -14.59
CA VAL A 706 8.69 -21.71 -13.68
C VAL A 706 7.43 -21.26 -14.43
N SER A 707 6.30 -21.83 -14.03
CA SER A 707 4.96 -21.50 -14.51
C SER A 707 4.08 -20.98 -13.37
N SER A 708 3.24 -19.98 -13.66
CA SER A 708 2.24 -19.44 -12.72
C SER A 708 1.32 -20.52 -12.12
N ALA A 709 0.97 -21.54 -12.91
CA ALA A 709 0.06 -22.60 -12.48
C ALA A 709 0.71 -23.74 -11.69
N HIS A 710 2.02 -23.68 -11.41
CA HIS A 710 2.76 -24.76 -10.74
C HIS A 710 3.52 -24.27 -9.48
N PRO A 711 2.81 -23.84 -8.41
CA PRO A 711 3.45 -23.61 -7.12
C PRO A 711 4.14 -24.88 -6.60
N ARG A 712 5.16 -24.69 -5.75
CA ARG A 712 5.92 -25.78 -5.13
C ARG A 712 4.99 -26.74 -4.39
N LEU A 713 5.22 -28.03 -4.54
CA LEU A 713 4.56 -29.07 -3.78
C LEU A 713 5.23 -29.21 -2.41
N VAL A 714 4.44 -29.02 -1.36
CA VAL A 714 4.83 -29.27 0.03
C VAL A 714 4.00 -30.45 0.53
N ALA A 715 4.67 -31.56 0.84
CA ALA A 715 4.01 -32.84 1.15
C ALA A 715 2.99 -33.27 0.07
N GLY A 716 3.30 -33.03 -1.21
CA GLY A 716 2.46 -33.41 -2.35
C GLY A 716 1.31 -32.45 -2.68
N VAL A 717 1.14 -31.35 -1.94
CA VAL A 717 0.10 -30.35 -2.16
C VAL A 717 0.73 -29.02 -2.61
N PRO A 718 0.20 -28.34 -3.65
CA PRO A 718 0.65 -27.01 -4.01
C PRO A 718 0.59 -26.05 -2.81
N THR A 719 1.70 -25.36 -2.57
CA THR A 719 1.76 -24.34 -1.52
C THR A 719 0.77 -23.22 -1.78
N LYS A 720 0.19 -22.69 -0.69
CA LYS A 720 -0.65 -21.48 -0.70
C LYS A 720 0.18 -20.20 -0.52
N ASN A 721 1.50 -20.27 -0.67
CA ASN A 721 2.40 -19.13 -0.55
C ASN A 721 3.43 -19.07 -1.70
N PRO A 722 2.99 -19.13 -2.98
CA PRO A 722 3.88 -18.85 -4.10
C PRO A 722 4.34 -17.39 -4.03
N ARG A 723 5.60 -17.11 -4.40
CA ARG A 723 6.16 -15.76 -4.24
C ARG A 723 7.06 -15.35 -5.40
N TYR A 724 7.04 -14.06 -5.72
CA TYR A 724 8.01 -13.43 -6.61
C TYR A 724 8.28 -11.98 -6.17
N LEU A 725 9.42 -11.43 -6.55
CA LEU A 725 9.70 -10.01 -6.43
C LEU A 725 9.25 -9.28 -7.70
N GLN A 726 8.16 -8.52 -7.57
CA GLN A 726 7.62 -7.66 -8.62
C GLN A 726 8.38 -6.33 -8.65
N THR A 727 8.81 -5.86 -9.82
CA THR A 727 9.28 -4.47 -9.96
C THR A 727 8.15 -3.51 -9.64
N ARG A 728 8.38 -2.55 -8.74
CA ARG A 728 7.35 -1.59 -8.35
C ARG A 728 6.71 -0.94 -9.60
N PRO A 729 5.38 -0.94 -9.76
CA PRO A 729 4.75 -0.60 -11.04
C PRO A 729 5.07 0.80 -11.59
N ASP A 730 5.31 1.80 -10.73
CA ASP A 730 5.75 3.13 -11.13
C ASP A 730 7.14 3.13 -11.79
N LEU A 731 8.02 2.22 -11.36
CA LEU A 731 9.36 2.00 -11.95
C LEU A 731 9.30 1.10 -13.19
N ALA A 732 8.35 0.17 -13.23
CA ALA A 732 8.11 -0.70 -14.39
C ALA A 732 7.45 0.05 -15.56
N HIS A 733 6.69 1.12 -15.27
CA HIS A 733 5.99 1.97 -16.24
C HIS A 733 6.34 3.45 -16.09
N PRO A 734 7.63 3.83 -16.24
CA PRO A 734 8.11 5.18 -15.92
C PRO A 734 7.51 6.25 -16.84
N GLU A 735 7.23 5.94 -18.11
CA GLU A 735 6.59 6.86 -19.05
C GLU A 735 5.15 7.19 -18.63
N ALA A 736 4.39 6.20 -18.17
CA ALA A 736 3.03 6.41 -17.68
C ALA A 736 3.03 7.29 -16.42
N THR A 737 3.96 7.03 -15.49
CA THR A 737 4.18 7.84 -14.29
C THR A 737 4.57 9.29 -14.64
N ALA A 738 5.53 9.48 -15.56
CA ALA A 738 5.99 10.78 -16.00
C ALA A 738 4.88 11.58 -16.72
N SER A 739 4.04 10.93 -17.53
CA SER A 739 2.88 11.60 -18.12
C SER A 739 1.86 12.02 -17.06
N ALA A 740 1.57 11.18 -16.06
CA ALA A 740 0.64 11.54 -14.99
C ALA A 740 1.16 12.76 -14.22
N ASP A 741 2.47 12.79 -13.93
CA ASP A 741 3.14 13.91 -13.28
C ASP A 741 3.11 15.20 -14.12
N LEU A 742 3.34 15.09 -15.44
CA LEU A 742 3.22 16.21 -16.39
C LEU A 742 1.83 16.86 -16.31
N GLY A 743 0.77 16.05 -16.32
CA GLY A 743 -0.61 16.53 -16.20
C GLY A 743 -0.85 17.27 -14.88
N SER A 744 -0.44 16.68 -13.75
CA SER A 744 -0.55 17.30 -12.43
C SER A 744 0.22 18.63 -12.34
N ARG A 745 1.45 18.70 -12.87
CA ARG A 745 2.29 19.92 -12.84
C ARG A 745 1.73 21.05 -13.67
N ILE A 746 1.25 20.75 -14.88
CA ILE A 746 0.57 21.74 -15.74
C ILE A 746 -0.62 22.33 -14.98
N ASN A 747 -1.45 21.47 -14.39
CA ASN A 747 -2.62 21.89 -13.64
C ASN A 747 -2.27 22.71 -12.39
N ALA A 748 -1.25 22.31 -11.63
CA ALA A 748 -0.76 23.04 -10.47
C ALA A 748 0.01 24.33 -10.82
N ARG A 749 0.26 24.57 -12.12
CA ARG A 749 1.08 25.65 -12.67
C ARG A 749 2.54 25.68 -12.17
N ILE A 750 3.06 24.51 -11.82
CA ILE A 750 4.43 24.34 -11.32
C ILE A 750 5.37 24.10 -12.50
N SER A 751 6.58 24.66 -12.44
CA SER A 751 7.61 24.43 -13.47
C SER A 751 8.06 22.96 -13.48
N MET A 752 8.46 22.46 -14.64
CA MET A 752 8.90 21.07 -14.80
C MET A 752 10.20 20.77 -14.03
N ASP A 753 11.02 21.79 -13.77
CA ASP A 753 12.29 21.68 -13.04
C ASP A 753 12.14 21.82 -11.51
N GLU A 754 10.97 22.26 -11.03
CA GLU A 754 10.71 22.43 -9.59
C GLU A 754 10.35 21.09 -8.94
N PRO A 755 10.76 20.81 -7.69
CA PRO A 755 10.28 19.64 -6.97
C PRO A 755 8.76 19.71 -6.76
N PHE A 756 8.05 18.61 -6.99
CA PHE A 756 6.60 18.53 -6.81
C PHE A 756 6.24 17.18 -6.19
N GLU A 757 5.81 17.21 -4.94
CA GLU A 757 5.31 16.04 -4.22
C GLU A 757 3.87 16.33 -3.80
N GLN A 758 2.99 15.36 -4.02
CA GLN A 758 1.58 15.50 -3.70
C GLN A 758 1.29 14.87 -2.32
N PRO A 759 0.62 15.58 -1.41
CA PRO A 759 0.26 15.02 -0.11
C PRO A 759 -0.86 13.97 -0.26
N VAL A 760 -1.09 13.22 0.82
CA VAL A 760 -2.26 12.36 0.97
C VAL A 760 -3.53 13.22 0.97
N ASP A 761 -4.58 12.75 0.28
CA ASP A 761 -5.90 13.41 0.25
C ASP A 761 -6.94 12.62 1.07
N VAL A 762 -6.88 11.29 0.98
CA VAL A 762 -7.85 10.39 1.64
C VAL A 762 -7.12 9.28 2.37
N ILE A 763 -7.52 9.03 3.62
CA ILE A 763 -7.15 7.83 4.36
C ILE A 763 -8.35 6.89 4.49
N ALA A 764 -8.23 5.69 3.92
CA ALA A 764 -9.27 4.69 3.96
C ALA A 764 -8.70 3.29 4.17
N ALA A 765 -8.77 2.83 5.41
CA ALA A 765 -8.37 1.48 5.80
C ALA A 765 -9.33 0.44 5.19
N GLY A 766 -8.91 -0.83 5.28
CA GLY A 766 -9.72 -1.97 4.87
C GLY A 766 -9.88 -2.96 6.01
N ARG A 767 -11.05 -3.60 6.07
CA ARG A 767 -11.34 -4.62 7.07
C ARG A 767 -11.75 -5.92 6.41
N ARG A 768 -11.19 -7.03 6.90
CA ARG A 768 -11.63 -8.37 6.49
C ARG A 768 -12.80 -8.80 7.36
N ASN A 769 -13.96 -8.89 6.75
CA ASN A 769 -15.19 -9.37 7.38
C ASN A 769 -15.36 -10.87 7.10
N ASN A 770 -16.01 -11.59 8.01
CA ASN A 770 -16.33 -13.00 7.84
C ASN A 770 -17.65 -13.36 8.53
N PRO A 771 -18.42 -14.30 7.96
CA PRO A 771 -19.51 -14.95 8.68
C PRO A 771 -18.96 -15.82 9.82
N ALA A 772 -19.86 -16.33 10.67
CA ALA A 772 -19.51 -17.35 11.65
C ALA A 772 -19.06 -18.65 10.93
N ASP A 773 -18.05 -19.32 11.47
CA ASP A 773 -17.56 -20.62 11.00
C ASP A 773 -17.10 -21.47 12.20
N GLU A 774 -16.75 -22.75 12.01
CA GLU A 774 -16.36 -23.65 13.10
C GLU A 774 -15.15 -23.10 13.86
N GLY A 775 -15.38 -22.67 15.11
CA GLY A 775 -14.37 -22.07 15.98
C GLY A 775 -13.96 -20.65 15.62
N VAL A 776 -14.62 -19.99 14.64
CA VAL A 776 -14.34 -18.62 14.21
C VAL A 776 -15.57 -17.74 14.49
N PRO A 777 -15.46 -16.71 15.36
CA PRO A 777 -16.58 -15.83 15.63
C PRO A 777 -16.93 -14.94 14.43
N PRO A 778 -18.20 -14.54 14.27
CA PRO A 778 -18.59 -13.65 13.19
C PRO A 778 -17.99 -12.26 13.39
N LEU A 779 -17.56 -11.67 12.28
CA LEU A 779 -17.16 -10.27 12.18
C LEU A 779 -17.90 -9.71 10.96
N ALA A 780 -19.22 -9.60 11.07
CA ALA A 780 -20.13 -9.39 9.95
C ALA A 780 -21.13 -8.24 10.18
N CYS A 781 -20.74 -7.18 10.88
CA CYS A 781 -21.61 -6.04 11.21
C CYS A 781 -21.38 -4.77 10.37
N TYR A 782 -20.38 -4.75 9.49
CA TYR A 782 -20.00 -3.56 8.72
C TYR A 782 -20.72 -3.52 7.37
N ALA A 783 -21.19 -2.32 7.01
CA ALA A 783 -21.67 -1.96 5.68
C ALA A 783 -20.49 -1.84 4.69
N PRO A 784 -20.72 -1.57 3.39
CA PRO A 784 -19.63 -1.48 2.42
C PRO A 784 -18.57 -0.42 2.76
N LEU A 785 -18.99 0.71 3.32
CA LEU A 785 -18.12 1.82 3.70
C LEU A 785 -18.61 2.46 5.00
N HIS A 786 -17.68 2.64 5.94
CA HIS A 786 -17.87 3.37 7.19
C HIS A 786 -16.96 4.60 7.24
N TYR A 787 -17.44 5.63 7.93
CA TYR A 787 -16.64 6.75 8.44
C TYR A 787 -16.60 6.64 9.96
N MET A 788 -15.42 6.75 10.55
CA MET A 788 -15.24 6.71 12.00
C MET A 788 -14.58 7.99 12.47
N GLU A 789 -15.15 8.58 13.52
CA GLU A 789 -14.47 9.62 14.28
C GLU A 789 -13.23 9.03 14.99
N LEU A 790 -12.28 9.88 15.38
CA LEU A 790 -10.98 9.42 15.87
C LEU A 790 -11.04 8.44 17.06
N PRO A 791 -11.92 8.59 18.07
CA PRO A 791 -12.00 7.61 19.15
C PRO A 791 -12.35 6.21 18.64
N GLU A 792 -13.41 6.07 17.84
CA GLU A 792 -13.85 4.79 17.27
C GLU A 792 -12.81 4.22 16.30
N LEU A 793 -12.24 5.07 15.43
CA LEU A 793 -11.19 4.67 14.49
C LEU A 793 -9.98 4.09 15.23
N PHE A 794 -9.57 4.72 16.34
CA PHE A 794 -8.43 4.24 17.12
C PHE A 794 -8.74 2.96 17.88
N MET A 795 -9.99 2.68 18.27
CA MET A 795 -10.34 1.36 18.80
C MET A 795 -10.12 0.26 17.74
N GLU A 796 -10.50 0.51 16.49
CA GLU A 796 -10.26 -0.41 15.37
C GLU A 796 -8.75 -0.57 15.11
N PHE A 797 -8.00 0.53 15.05
CA PHE A 797 -6.56 0.51 14.78
C PHE A 797 -5.75 -0.19 15.88
N ILE A 798 -6.06 0.07 17.15
CA ILE A 798 -5.44 -0.61 18.30
C ILE A 798 -5.71 -2.12 18.21
N SER A 799 -6.94 -2.50 17.87
CA SER A 799 -7.37 -3.90 17.90
C SER A 799 -6.94 -4.68 16.65
N SER A 800 -6.97 -4.06 15.47
CA SER A 800 -6.64 -4.64 14.17
C SER A 800 -7.19 -6.08 14.02
N MET A 801 -8.52 -6.19 14.07
CA MET A 801 -9.23 -7.44 14.30
C MET A 801 -9.30 -8.33 13.05
N THR A 802 -9.26 -9.64 13.26
CA THR A 802 -9.40 -10.63 12.17
C THR A 802 -10.01 -11.94 12.65
N GLY A 803 -10.86 -12.55 11.83
CA GLY A 803 -11.38 -13.90 12.10
C GLY A 803 -10.33 -15.02 11.94
N LYS A 804 -9.13 -14.72 11.41
CA LYS A 804 -8.02 -15.69 11.39
C LYS A 804 -7.42 -15.83 12.80
N SER A 805 -7.17 -17.07 13.21
CA SER A 805 -6.52 -17.39 14.50
C SER A 805 -7.24 -16.78 15.71
N PRO A 806 -8.51 -17.15 15.96
CA PRO A 806 -9.29 -16.60 17.07
C PRO A 806 -8.64 -16.87 18.42
N SER A 807 -8.87 -15.97 19.37
CA SER A 807 -8.48 -16.12 20.76
C SER A 807 -9.47 -17.02 21.51
N THR A 808 -9.17 -17.39 22.75
CA THR A 808 -10.07 -18.19 23.58
C THR A 808 -11.40 -17.50 23.88
N THR A 809 -11.47 -16.16 23.80
CA THR A 809 -12.65 -15.37 24.18
C THR A 809 -13.21 -14.47 23.07
N GLY A 810 -12.50 -14.28 21.96
CA GLY A 810 -12.93 -13.39 20.86
C GLY A 810 -12.08 -13.53 19.59
N ALA A 811 -12.14 -12.55 18.69
CA ALA A 811 -11.40 -12.58 17.42
C ALA A 811 -9.86 -12.53 17.61
N GLY A 812 -9.15 -12.87 16.54
CA GLY A 812 -7.70 -12.66 16.46
C GLY A 812 -7.37 -11.18 16.30
N SER A 813 -6.14 -10.79 16.65
CA SER A 813 -5.62 -9.43 16.50
C SER A 813 -4.26 -9.49 15.80
N GLU A 814 -4.03 -8.61 14.82
CA GLU A 814 -2.71 -8.40 14.21
C GLU A 814 -1.85 -7.39 15.00
N GLY A 815 -2.34 -6.96 16.17
CA GLY A 815 -1.76 -5.90 17.00
C GLY A 815 -1.94 -4.51 16.39
N ALA A 816 -1.71 -3.47 17.19
CA ALA A 816 -1.91 -2.08 16.79
C ALA A 816 -1.35 -1.76 15.40
N MET A 817 -2.17 -1.09 14.57
CA MET A 817 -1.87 -0.71 13.19
C MET A 817 -1.42 -1.87 12.29
N THR A 818 -1.79 -3.12 12.62
CA THR A 818 -1.32 -4.37 11.98
C THR A 818 0.19 -4.61 12.06
N LYS A 819 0.85 -3.95 13.02
CA LYS A 819 2.31 -3.98 13.19
C LYS A 819 2.78 -4.87 14.33
N GLY A 820 1.90 -5.63 14.99
CA GLY A 820 2.27 -6.53 16.10
C GLY A 820 3.50 -7.41 15.80
N PRO A 821 3.58 -8.10 14.64
CA PRO A 821 4.75 -8.92 14.27
C PRO A 821 5.99 -8.13 13.84
N PHE A 822 5.91 -6.81 13.71
CA PHE A 822 6.91 -5.95 13.08
C PHE A 822 7.27 -4.71 13.91
N ASN A 823 6.77 -4.57 15.15
CA ASN A 823 7.16 -3.49 16.04
C ASN A 823 7.94 -4.07 17.22
N ALA A 824 9.19 -3.64 17.37
CA ALA A 824 10.07 -4.03 18.47
C ALA A 824 9.90 -3.14 19.72
N LEU A 825 9.09 -2.08 19.63
CA LEU A 825 8.82 -1.14 20.71
C LEU A 825 7.38 -1.29 21.22
N PRO A 826 7.05 -0.75 22.42
CA PRO A 826 5.68 -0.61 22.86
C PRO A 826 4.85 0.14 21.81
N SER A 827 3.84 -0.52 21.26
CA SER A 827 3.04 0.00 20.15
C SER A 827 2.26 1.29 20.47
N ILE A 828 2.12 1.63 21.75
CA ILE A 828 1.54 2.91 22.16
C ILE A 828 2.35 4.12 21.66
N ILE A 829 3.64 3.96 21.38
CA ILE A 829 4.49 4.99 20.79
C ILE A 829 4.02 5.29 19.35
N ASP A 830 3.77 4.25 18.55
CA ASP A 830 3.18 4.40 17.20
C ASP A 830 1.79 5.02 17.29
N LEU A 831 0.95 4.57 18.23
CA LEU A 831 -0.42 5.07 18.38
C LEU A 831 -0.47 6.56 18.73
N ASN A 832 0.46 7.03 19.58
CA ASN A 832 0.60 8.45 19.90
C ASN A 832 0.91 9.27 18.63
N ALA A 833 1.83 8.80 17.78
CA ALA A 833 2.20 9.48 16.54
C ALA A 833 1.06 9.44 15.51
N ALA A 834 0.43 8.28 15.34
CA ALA A 834 -0.70 8.11 14.43
C ALA A 834 -1.87 9.02 14.80
N LEU A 835 -2.22 9.16 16.09
CA LEU A 835 -3.33 10.03 16.49
C LEU A 835 -3.05 11.48 16.13
N LEU A 836 -1.85 11.97 16.41
CA LEU A 836 -1.41 13.30 16.00
C LEU A 836 -1.47 13.47 14.48
N SER A 837 -1.08 12.42 13.74
CA SER A 837 -1.13 12.41 12.27
C SER A 837 -2.53 12.71 11.76
N PHE A 838 -3.57 12.05 12.27
CA PHE A 838 -4.96 12.32 11.88
C PHE A 838 -5.47 13.67 12.38
N ALA A 839 -5.25 13.99 13.66
CA ALA A 839 -5.84 15.18 14.26
C ALA A 839 -5.23 16.48 13.72
N LEU A 840 -3.91 16.53 13.50
CA LEU A 840 -3.22 17.74 13.02
C LEU A 840 -3.49 18.02 11.53
N THR A 841 -3.71 16.98 10.74
CA THR A 841 -4.03 17.06 9.31
C THR A 841 -5.52 17.22 9.04
N GLY A 842 -6.38 16.83 10.00
CA GLY A 842 -7.83 16.85 9.85
C GLY A 842 -8.36 15.78 8.89
N TYR A 843 -7.65 14.66 8.72
CA TYR A 843 -8.11 13.58 7.84
C TYR A 843 -9.31 12.84 8.44
N ASP A 844 -10.31 12.60 7.58
CA ASP A 844 -11.43 11.71 7.89
C ASP A 844 -11.00 10.24 7.86
N GLY A 845 -11.39 9.46 8.87
CA GLY A 845 -11.06 8.03 8.98
C GLY A 845 -12.08 7.14 8.29
N TRP A 846 -11.76 6.64 7.09
CA TRP A 846 -12.63 5.73 6.34
C TRP A 846 -12.26 4.26 6.53
N LEU A 847 -13.26 3.38 6.48
CA LEU A 847 -13.08 1.93 6.58
C LEU A 847 -13.94 1.21 5.53
N SER A 848 -13.27 0.54 4.60
CA SER A 848 -13.89 -0.23 3.51
C SER A 848 -13.99 -1.71 3.86
N SER A 849 -15.11 -2.34 3.51
CA SER A 849 -15.33 -3.77 3.75
C SER A 849 -14.70 -4.65 2.66
N ALA A 850 -14.13 -5.78 3.08
CA ALA A 850 -13.65 -6.86 2.23
C ALA A 850 -14.09 -8.23 2.78
N GLY A 851 -14.13 -9.24 1.92
CA GLY A 851 -14.64 -10.58 2.23
C GLY A 851 -16.16 -10.61 2.16
N PHE A 852 -16.83 -10.06 3.17
CA PHE A 852 -18.29 -10.10 3.33
C PHE A 852 -18.89 -8.75 3.74
N VAL A 853 -20.15 -8.50 3.42
CA VAL A 853 -20.97 -7.40 3.94
C VAL A 853 -22.21 -8.02 4.58
N GLY A 854 -22.29 -7.99 5.91
CA GLY A 854 -23.20 -8.87 6.63
C GLY A 854 -22.79 -10.35 6.56
N PRO A 855 -23.57 -11.26 7.15
CA PRO A 855 -23.26 -12.68 7.18
C PRO A 855 -23.52 -13.42 5.87
N HIS A 856 -24.28 -12.85 4.92
CA HIS A 856 -24.76 -13.58 3.75
C HIS A 856 -24.21 -13.08 2.41
N VAL A 857 -23.72 -11.84 2.34
CA VAL A 857 -23.26 -11.26 1.08
C VAL A 857 -21.74 -11.29 0.99
N GLN A 858 -21.21 -12.23 0.22
CA GLN A 858 -19.79 -12.26 -0.15
C GLN A 858 -19.49 -11.15 -1.16
N VAL A 859 -18.40 -10.42 -0.94
CA VAL A 859 -17.93 -9.31 -1.80
C VAL A 859 -16.46 -9.41 -2.21
N ASP A 860 -15.70 -10.36 -1.66
CA ASP A 860 -14.25 -10.49 -1.87
C ASP A 860 -13.53 -9.13 -1.75
N HIS A 861 -12.97 -8.63 -2.85
CA HIS A 861 -12.31 -7.32 -2.93
C HIS A 861 -13.07 -6.31 -3.81
N ASP A 862 -14.29 -6.62 -4.26
CA ASP A 862 -15.05 -5.79 -5.19
C ASP A 862 -15.27 -4.39 -4.62
N VAL A 863 -15.68 -4.29 -3.35
CA VAL A 863 -15.84 -3.01 -2.64
C VAL A 863 -14.49 -2.31 -2.48
N SER A 864 -13.43 -3.03 -2.11
CA SER A 864 -12.08 -2.47 -1.92
C SER A 864 -11.53 -1.78 -3.17
N MET A 865 -11.80 -2.33 -4.36
CA MET A 865 -11.37 -1.75 -5.63
C MET A 865 -12.25 -0.57 -6.07
N LEU A 866 -13.51 -0.53 -5.64
CA LEU A 866 -14.48 0.50 -6.02
C LEU A 866 -14.34 1.82 -5.26
N ILE A 867 -13.95 1.80 -3.98
CA ILE A 867 -13.88 3.05 -3.19
C ILE A 867 -12.91 4.08 -3.80
N PRO A 868 -11.68 3.70 -4.24
CA PRO A 868 -10.80 4.66 -4.91
C PRO A 868 -11.41 5.28 -6.17
N GLU A 869 -12.18 4.51 -6.94
CA GLU A 869 -12.88 5.00 -8.14
C GLU A 869 -13.99 6.01 -7.80
N ALA A 870 -14.70 5.81 -6.68
CA ALA A 870 -15.72 6.73 -6.23
C ALA A 870 -15.09 8.04 -5.73
N PHE A 871 -14.09 7.93 -4.86
CA PHE A 871 -13.46 9.07 -4.19
C PHE A 871 -12.68 9.96 -5.15
N CYS A 872 -11.93 9.39 -6.12
CA CYS A 872 -11.20 10.22 -7.08
C CYS A 872 -12.12 11.05 -7.99
N ARG A 873 -13.40 10.67 -8.07
CA ARG A 873 -14.43 11.39 -8.83
C ARG A 873 -15.22 12.35 -7.94
N MET A 874 -14.90 12.48 -6.65
CA MET A 874 -15.50 13.43 -5.70
C MET A 874 -14.69 14.71 -5.60
N LYS A 875 -15.37 15.85 -5.42
CA LYS A 875 -14.71 17.12 -5.13
C LYS A 875 -14.30 17.18 -3.65
N ASP A 876 -13.35 18.02 -3.26
CA ASP A 876 -12.89 18.16 -1.87
C ASP A 876 -14.04 18.39 -0.88
N ARG A 877 -14.97 19.28 -1.22
CA ARG A 877 -16.17 19.54 -0.41
C ARG A 877 -17.07 18.31 -0.25
N GLU A 878 -17.06 17.40 -1.22
CA GLU A 878 -17.86 16.17 -1.24
C GLU A 878 -17.16 15.03 -0.49
N LEU A 879 -15.82 15.05 -0.41
CA LEU A 879 -15.03 14.07 0.35
C LEU A 879 -15.10 14.30 1.87
N ASN A 880 -15.37 15.53 2.30
CA ASN A 880 -15.46 15.88 3.72
C ASN A 880 -16.64 15.18 4.42
N ALA A 881 -16.36 14.41 5.47
CA ALA A 881 -17.35 13.62 6.20
C ALA A 881 -18.45 14.49 6.84
N LYS A 882 -18.12 15.67 7.38
CA LYS A 882 -19.13 16.59 7.97
C LYS A 882 -20.16 17.03 6.93
N ASN A 883 -19.73 17.31 5.70
CA ASN A 883 -20.64 17.64 4.61
C ASN A 883 -21.49 16.43 4.18
N LEU A 884 -20.92 15.23 4.17
CA LEU A 884 -21.63 13.99 3.85
C LEU A 884 -22.69 13.63 4.90
N ILE A 885 -22.40 13.86 6.18
CA ILE A 885 -23.37 13.72 7.28
C ILE A 885 -24.48 14.77 7.12
N ALA A 886 -24.13 16.04 6.91
CA ALA A 886 -25.10 17.13 6.79
C ALA A 886 -26.09 16.95 5.64
N GLU A 887 -25.67 16.30 4.54
CA GLU A 887 -26.55 16.02 3.41
C GLU A 887 -27.29 14.67 3.49
N GLY A 888 -27.05 13.86 4.53
CA GLY A 888 -27.67 12.54 4.72
C GLY A 888 -27.06 11.41 3.88
N SER A 889 -25.84 11.60 3.36
CA SER A 889 -25.07 10.54 2.68
C SER A 889 -24.38 9.60 3.69
N LEU A 890 -24.21 10.03 4.93
CA LEU A 890 -23.79 9.20 6.04
C LEU A 890 -24.83 9.25 7.15
N GLU A 891 -25.09 8.11 7.80
CA GLU A 891 -25.93 8.02 9.00
C GLU A 891 -25.13 7.44 10.18
N PRO A 892 -25.36 7.91 11.42
CA PRO A 892 -24.74 7.30 12.59
C PRO A 892 -25.29 5.89 12.81
N VAL A 893 -24.43 4.98 13.25
CA VAL A 893 -24.86 3.68 13.76
C VAL A 893 -25.23 3.86 15.23
N GLU A 894 -26.48 3.57 15.60
CA GLU A 894 -26.96 3.75 16.97
C GLU A 894 -26.80 2.47 17.80
N ASP A 895 -26.63 2.61 19.12
CA ASP A 895 -26.80 1.49 20.04
C ASP A 895 -28.23 0.96 19.96
N VAL A 896 -28.39 -0.37 19.85
CA VAL A 896 -29.71 -1.01 19.72
C VAL A 896 -29.96 -2.00 20.85
N VAL A 897 -31.24 -2.37 21.05
CA VAL A 897 -31.63 -3.45 21.96
C VAL A 897 -32.11 -4.63 21.14
N ILE A 898 -31.37 -5.74 21.20
CA ILE A 898 -31.70 -7.00 20.52
C ILE A 898 -31.89 -8.06 21.61
N ASP A 899 -33.05 -8.72 21.63
CA ASP A 899 -33.42 -9.73 22.63
C ASP A 899 -33.26 -9.27 24.10
N GLY A 900 -33.46 -7.98 24.35
CA GLY A 900 -33.34 -7.37 25.68
C GLY A 900 -31.89 -7.06 26.12
N ALA A 901 -30.88 -7.38 25.32
CA ALA A 901 -29.50 -7.02 25.53
C ALA A 901 -29.15 -5.72 24.80
N LYS A 902 -28.39 -4.84 25.46
CA LYS A 902 -27.82 -3.64 24.82
C LYS A 902 -26.68 -4.07 23.89
N VAL A 903 -26.75 -3.65 22.64
CA VAL A 903 -25.71 -3.84 21.62
C VAL A 903 -25.06 -2.48 21.34
N GLU A 904 -23.80 -2.31 21.74
CA GLU A 904 -23.05 -1.04 21.60
C GLU A 904 -22.55 -0.81 20.16
N ALA A 905 -23.46 -0.79 19.20
CA ALA A 905 -23.14 -0.64 17.78
C ALA A 905 -22.63 0.77 17.41
N SER A 906 -22.78 1.78 18.28
CA SER A 906 -22.22 3.12 18.08
C SER A 906 -20.70 3.16 17.88
N ARG A 907 -19.98 2.12 18.33
CA ARG A 907 -18.54 1.96 18.07
C ARG A 907 -18.20 1.75 16.59
N LEU A 908 -19.20 1.50 15.73
CA LEU A 908 -19.02 1.42 14.28
C LEU A 908 -19.01 2.80 13.58
N GLY A 909 -19.23 3.89 14.32
CA GLY A 909 -19.25 5.25 13.79
C GLY A 909 -20.44 5.50 12.87
N TYR A 910 -20.16 5.94 11.65
CA TYR A 910 -21.15 6.24 10.61
C TYR A 910 -20.99 5.27 9.44
N ARG A 911 -22.07 5.07 8.69
CA ARG A 911 -22.07 4.25 7.47
C ARG A 911 -22.68 4.98 6.29
N MET A 912 -22.30 4.55 5.08
CA MET A 912 -22.90 5.06 3.85
C MET A 912 -24.39 4.71 3.75
N THR A 913 -25.19 5.65 3.23
CA THR A 913 -26.62 5.45 2.99
C THR A 913 -26.89 5.16 1.50
N GLU A 914 -28.14 4.84 1.18
CA GLU A 914 -28.60 4.75 -0.21
C GLU A 914 -28.36 6.06 -0.98
N LYS A 915 -28.46 7.21 -0.31
CA LYS A 915 -28.17 8.52 -0.90
C LYS A 915 -26.72 8.63 -1.36
N PHE A 916 -25.77 8.09 -0.57
CA PHE A 916 -24.37 8.01 -0.97
C PHE A 916 -24.21 7.14 -2.23
N ALA A 917 -24.81 5.94 -2.21
CA ALA A 917 -24.76 5.01 -3.34
C ALA A 917 -25.28 5.68 -4.61
N THR A 918 -26.51 6.20 -4.58
CA THR A 918 -27.15 6.86 -5.73
C THR A 918 -26.34 8.06 -6.24
N LYS A 919 -25.85 8.92 -5.34
CA LYS A 919 -25.18 10.17 -5.74
C LYS A 919 -23.75 9.96 -6.24
N TYR A 920 -22.93 9.17 -5.54
CA TYR A 920 -21.51 9.05 -5.82
C TYR A 920 -21.17 7.82 -6.64
N PHE A 921 -21.80 6.67 -6.39
CA PHE A 921 -21.64 5.50 -7.27
C PHE A 921 -22.37 5.67 -8.60
N GLY A 922 -23.33 6.61 -8.72
CA GLY A 922 -23.85 7.09 -10.02
C GLY A 922 -22.80 7.79 -10.90
N ARG A 923 -21.57 7.99 -10.40
CA ARG A 923 -20.41 8.41 -11.21
C ARG A 923 -19.70 7.24 -11.90
N ILE A 924 -20.06 6.01 -11.53
CA ILE A 924 -19.47 4.75 -12.03
C ILE A 924 -20.54 3.90 -12.72
N PHE A 925 -21.69 3.70 -12.08
CA PHE A 925 -22.74 2.78 -12.52
C PHE A 925 -23.94 3.48 -13.15
N LEU A 926 -24.65 2.79 -14.04
CA LEU A 926 -25.91 3.23 -14.66
C LEU A 926 -27.10 3.13 -13.70
N HIS A 927 -27.10 2.09 -12.85
CA HIS A 927 -28.17 1.82 -11.87
C HIS A 927 -27.60 1.78 -10.45
N PRO A 928 -27.15 2.92 -9.90
CA PRO A 928 -26.41 2.93 -8.64
C PRO A 928 -27.23 2.48 -7.43
N HIS A 929 -28.56 2.62 -7.48
CA HIS A 929 -29.50 2.18 -6.42
C HIS A 929 -29.62 0.65 -6.30
N LEU A 930 -29.21 -0.11 -7.31
CA LEU A 930 -29.25 -1.57 -7.30
C LEU A 930 -27.94 -2.22 -6.82
N VAL A 931 -26.83 -1.46 -6.82
CA VAL A 931 -25.48 -1.98 -6.53
C VAL A 931 -25.42 -2.54 -5.12
N PHE A 932 -25.85 -1.76 -4.14
CA PHE A 932 -25.91 -2.14 -2.73
C PHE A 932 -27.37 -2.25 -2.29
N THR A 933 -27.78 -3.46 -1.89
CA THR A 933 -29.13 -3.67 -1.35
C THR A 933 -29.29 -3.01 0.01
N GLN A 934 -30.52 -2.83 0.47
CA GLN A 934 -30.79 -2.35 1.84
C GLN A 934 -30.14 -3.25 2.89
N GLU A 935 -30.10 -4.56 2.67
CA GLU A 935 -29.43 -5.53 3.55
C GLU A 935 -27.89 -5.39 3.55
N MET A 936 -27.28 -4.90 2.47
CA MET A 936 -25.85 -4.58 2.45
C MET A 936 -25.58 -3.26 3.18
N LEU A 937 -26.40 -2.24 2.92
CA LEU A 937 -26.28 -0.92 3.58
C LEU A 937 -26.58 -1.00 5.08
N ARG A 938 -27.46 -1.91 5.47
CA ARG A 938 -27.90 -2.18 6.84
C ARG A 938 -27.74 -3.67 7.18
N PRO A 939 -26.52 -4.14 7.49
CA PRO A 939 -26.23 -5.55 7.74
C PRO A 939 -27.08 -6.20 8.85
N GLU A 940 -27.59 -5.41 9.79
CA GLU A 940 -28.51 -5.88 10.84
C GLU A 940 -29.83 -6.45 10.31
N LEU A 941 -30.19 -6.15 9.05
CA LEU A 941 -31.39 -6.68 8.40
C LEU A 941 -31.20 -8.12 7.89
N GLN A 942 -29.94 -8.57 7.70
CA GLN A 942 -29.66 -9.94 7.27
C GLN A 942 -29.90 -10.94 8.40
N ASP A 943 -29.31 -10.67 9.57
CA ASP A 943 -29.47 -11.50 10.78
C ASP A 943 -29.11 -10.67 12.03
N GLN A 944 -30.11 -10.37 12.87
CA GLN A 944 -29.93 -9.57 14.08
C GLN A 944 -29.08 -10.26 15.15
N ALA A 945 -29.13 -11.59 15.24
CA ALA A 945 -28.37 -12.35 16.23
C ALA A 945 -26.88 -12.36 15.87
N VAL A 946 -26.55 -12.62 14.59
CA VAL A 946 -25.16 -12.58 14.11
C VAL A 946 -24.59 -11.16 14.15
N TYR A 947 -25.42 -10.15 13.89
CA TYR A 947 -25.03 -8.75 14.07
C TYR A 947 -24.67 -8.45 15.54
N ALA A 948 -25.53 -8.83 16.49
CA ALA A 948 -25.27 -8.65 17.92
C ALA A 948 -24.02 -9.42 18.39
N GLU A 949 -23.82 -10.65 17.92
CA GLU A 949 -22.64 -11.48 18.21
C GLU A 949 -21.36 -10.84 17.64
N SER A 950 -21.42 -10.26 16.44
CA SER A 950 -20.29 -9.56 15.84
C SER A 950 -19.86 -8.36 16.68
N ILE A 951 -20.82 -7.56 17.17
CA ILE A 951 -20.52 -6.44 18.07
C ILE A 951 -19.96 -6.94 19.41
N ALA A 952 -20.55 -7.97 20.01
CA ALA A 952 -20.03 -8.57 21.24
C ALA A 952 -18.57 -9.06 21.08
N THR A 953 -18.26 -9.67 19.94
CA THR A 953 -16.91 -10.11 19.57
C THR A 953 -15.94 -8.93 19.47
N ILE A 954 -16.37 -7.81 18.86
CA ILE A 954 -15.58 -6.57 18.78
C ILE A 954 -15.29 -6.03 20.18
N LEU A 955 -16.32 -5.90 21.03
CA LEU A 955 -16.18 -5.38 22.39
C LEU A 955 -15.22 -6.21 23.24
N GLU A 956 -15.35 -7.54 23.19
CA GLU A 956 -14.48 -8.45 23.91
C GLU A 956 -13.04 -8.41 23.39
N THR A 957 -12.87 -8.22 22.07
CA THR A 957 -11.54 -8.05 21.48
C THR A 957 -10.92 -6.72 21.89
N HIS A 958 -11.68 -5.62 21.90
CA HIS A 958 -11.22 -4.32 22.40
C HIS A 958 -10.77 -4.42 23.86
N ARG A 959 -11.58 -5.05 24.72
CA ARG A 959 -11.26 -5.27 26.13
C ARG A 959 -9.95 -6.04 26.30
N ARG A 960 -9.84 -7.21 25.66
CA ARG A 960 -8.65 -8.07 25.75
C ARG A 960 -7.38 -7.37 25.26
N VAL A 961 -7.46 -6.64 24.15
CA VAL A 961 -6.31 -5.90 23.61
C VAL A 961 -5.93 -4.75 24.52
N ALA A 962 -6.89 -3.98 25.04
CA ALA A 962 -6.60 -2.87 25.94
C ALA A 962 -6.01 -3.33 27.29
N GLU A 963 -6.51 -4.43 27.84
CA GLU A 963 -5.98 -5.05 29.07
C GLU A 963 -4.50 -5.40 28.97
N SER A 964 -3.98 -5.71 27.78
CA SER A 964 -2.56 -6.03 27.62
C SER A 964 -1.66 -4.82 27.93
N TYR A 965 -2.07 -3.61 27.54
CA TYR A 965 -1.33 -2.36 27.83
C TYR A 965 -1.36 -1.99 29.32
N ILE A 966 -2.42 -2.37 30.03
CA ILE A 966 -2.54 -2.18 31.47
C ILE A 966 -1.66 -3.20 32.19
N THR A 967 -1.70 -4.46 31.75
CA THR A 967 -0.99 -5.59 32.38
C THR A 967 0.52 -5.42 32.32
N ASP A 968 1.08 -4.95 31.20
CA ASP A 968 2.52 -4.68 31.06
C ASP A 968 2.94 -3.26 31.47
N GLY A 969 1.99 -2.42 31.93
CA GLY A 969 2.24 -1.04 32.34
C GLY A 969 2.56 -0.07 31.21
N THR A 970 2.59 -0.52 29.94
CA THR A 970 2.94 0.34 28.80
C THR A 970 1.91 1.43 28.54
N ILE A 971 0.69 1.30 29.07
CA ILE A 971 -0.34 2.36 29.06
C ILE A 971 0.18 3.70 29.60
N ALA A 972 1.16 3.69 30.51
CA ALA A 972 1.79 4.89 31.07
C ALA A 972 2.55 5.75 30.04
N LEU A 973 2.90 5.18 28.88
CA LEU A 973 3.58 5.87 27.78
C LEU A 973 2.59 6.59 26.84
N GLY A 974 1.28 6.41 27.03
CA GLY A 974 0.23 6.97 26.18
C GLY A 974 0.01 8.45 26.43
N ILE A 975 -0.26 9.19 25.35
CA ILE A 975 -0.84 10.53 25.45
C ILE A 975 -2.27 10.44 26.02
N PRO A 976 -2.79 11.51 26.67
CA PRO A 976 -4.07 11.46 27.38
C PRO A 976 -5.25 10.84 26.59
N PRO A 977 -5.52 11.20 25.31
CA PRO A 977 -6.62 10.59 24.57
C PRO A 977 -6.45 9.09 24.33
N ILE A 978 -5.23 8.61 24.01
CA ILE A 978 -4.97 7.17 23.81
C ILE A 978 -5.05 6.40 25.13
N LYS A 979 -4.50 6.95 26.20
CA LYS A 979 -4.60 6.36 27.54
C LYS A 979 -6.06 6.21 27.96
N GLY A 980 -6.85 7.28 27.87
CA GLY A 980 -8.26 7.25 28.22
C GLY A 980 -9.07 6.28 27.34
N LEU A 981 -8.74 6.19 26.04
CA LEU A 981 -9.38 5.25 25.13
C LEU A 981 -9.11 3.78 25.53
N LEU A 982 -7.87 3.44 25.89
CA LEU A 982 -7.52 2.12 26.40
C LEU A 982 -8.26 1.79 27.71
N GLU A 983 -8.39 2.76 28.62
CA GLU A 983 -9.17 2.59 29.85
C GLU A 983 -10.65 2.34 29.55
N ILE A 984 -11.25 3.09 28.61
CA ILE A 984 -12.64 2.88 28.17
C ILE A 984 -12.81 1.50 27.53
N MET A 985 -11.87 1.08 26.68
CA MET A 985 -11.91 -0.24 26.04
C MET A 985 -11.86 -1.38 27.06
N ALA A 986 -11.01 -1.27 28.09
CA ALA A 986 -10.83 -2.29 29.12
C ALA A 986 -11.93 -2.26 30.20
N ASN A 987 -12.28 -1.07 30.69
CA ASN A 987 -13.07 -0.88 31.92
C ASN A 987 -14.45 -0.26 31.67
N GLY A 988 -14.74 0.16 30.44
CA GLY A 988 -15.96 0.90 30.07
C GLY A 988 -15.89 2.41 30.33
N GLN A 989 -14.96 2.87 31.17
CA GLN A 989 -14.76 4.28 31.51
C GLN A 989 -13.29 4.58 31.84
N THR A 990 -12.90 5.84 31.76
CA THR A 990 -11.58 6.32 32.22
C THR A 990 -11.49 6.34 33.75
N SER A 991 -10.28 6.50 34.27
CA SER A 991 -10.04 6.66 35.70
C SER A 991 -10.71 7.91 36.31
N GLU A 992 -10.94 8.94 35.49
CA GLU A 992 -11.69 10.16 35.84
C GLU A 992 -13.21 10.02 35.68
N GLY A 993 -13.69 8.87 35.20
CA GLY A 993 -15.11 8.55 35.05
C GLY A 993 -15.72 8.93 33.70
N TYR A 994 -14.92 9.27 32.68
CA TYR A 994 -15.43 9.54 31.34
C TYR A 994 -15.76 8.24 30.59
N THR A 995 -16.81 8.30 29.79
CA THR A 995 -17.22 7.31 28.81
C THR A 995 -16.90 7.80 27.39
N LEU A 996 -17.06 6.94 26.40
CA LEU A 996 -16.82 7.26 24.98
C LEU A 996 -17.67 8.44 24.47
N GLN A 997 -18.85 8.66 25.07
CA GLN A 997 -19.81 9.67 24.62
C GLN A 997 -19.64 11.02 25.32
N ASP A 998 -18.79 11.12 26.34
CA ASP A 998 -18.62 12.37 27.08
C ASP A 998 -17.87 13.41 26.24
N GLU A 999 -18.45 14.60 26.10
CA GLU A 999 -17.88 15.72 25.34
C GLU A 999 -16.46 16.08 25.80
N GLY A 1000 -16.21 16.02 27.12
CA GLY A 1000 -14.89 16.29 27.70
C GLY A 1000 -13.81 15.30 27.27
N PHE A 1001 -14.18 14.05 26.99
CA PHE A 1001 -13.26 13.04 26.44
C PHE A 1001 -13.07 13.23 24.93
N ARG A 1002 -14.16 13.37 24.16
CA ARG A 1002 -14.10 13.59 22.71
C ARG A 1002 -13.28 14.84 22.35
N ASN A 1003 -13.41 15.91 23.13
CA ASN A 1003 -12.65 17.16 22.93
C ASN A 1003 -11.12 16.97 23.01
N GLN A 1004 -10.60 15.88 23.60
CA GLN A 1004 -9.16 15.60 23.64
C GLN A 1004 -8.60 15.15 22.27
N PHE A 1005 -9.46 14.77 21.33
CA PHE A 1005 -9.10 14.37 19.97
C PHE A 1005 -9.14 15.54 18.98
N GLU A 1006 -9.67 16.70 19.39
CA GLU A 1006 -9.76 17.88 18.54
C GLU A 1006 -8.40 18.58 18.37
N ARG A 1007 -8.14 19.06 17.16
CA ARG A 1007 -6.86 19.68 16.79
C ARG A 1007 -6.48 20.83 17.70
N GLU A 1008 -7.42 21.73 17.96
CA GLU A 1008 -7.21 22.93 18.77
C GLU A 1008 -6.84 22.56 20.22
N SER A 1009 -7.51 21.56 20.78
CA SER A 1009 -7.23 21.04 22.12
C SER A 1009 -5.82 20.43 22.21
N ILE A 1010 -5.42 19.68 21.18
CA ILE A 1010 -4.08 19.07 21.10
C ILE A 1010 -3.00 20.15 21.03
N LEU A 1011 -3.13 21.12 20.11
CA LEU A 1011 -2.16 22.20 19.93
C LEU A 1011 -1.99 23.06 21.19
N ALA A 1012 -3.05 23.23 21.98
CA ALA A 1012 -3.03 23.98 23.24
C ALA A 1012 -2.53 23.17 24.45
N SER A 1013 -2.30 21.87 24.30
CA SER A 1013 -2.03 20.97 25.43
C SER A 1013 -0.55 20.95 25.86
N ASP A 1014 -0.33 20.78 27.17
CA ASP A 1014 1.02 20.64 27.74
C ASP A 1014 1.73 19.36 27.27
N TRP A 1015 0.99 18.27 27.08
CA TRP A 1015 1.59 16.99 26.65
C TRP A 1015 2.09 17.07 25.20
N TYR A 1016 1.41 17.81 24.32
CA TYR A 1016 1.89 18.01 22.95
C TYR A 1016 3.16 18.86 22.96
N LYS A 1017 3.19 19.93 23.78
CA LYS A 1017 4.39 20.73 24.00
C LYS A 1017 5.57 19.90 24.51
N GLU A 1018 5.34 18.97 25.45
CA GLU A 1018 6.37 18.04 25.95
C GLU A 1018 6.98 17.19 24.82
N ARG A 1019 6.17 16.78 23.83
CA ARG A 1019 6.66 16.06 22.64
C ARG A 1019 7.52 16.93 21.73
N LEU A 1020 7.16 18.19 21.53
CA LEU A 1020 7.97 19.12 20.75
C LEU A 1020 9.31 19.41 21.43
N GLU A 1021 9.30 19.54 22.77
CA GLU A 1021 10.52 19.72 23.55
C GLU A 1021 11.43 18.49 23.45
N SER A 1022 10.86 17.28 23.58
CA SER A 1022 11.59 16.02 23.37
C SER A 1022 12.24 15.93 21.98
N GLU A 1023 11.55 16.41 20.95
CA GLU A 1023 12.10 16.44 19.59
C GLU A 1023 13.28 17.39 19.48
N ARG A 1024 13.14 18.63 19.97
CA ARG A 1024 14.23 19.62 19.93
C ARG A 1024 15.48 19.09 20.65
N GLU A 1025 15.34 18.54 21.84
CA GLU A 1025 16.47 18.00 22.60
C GLU A 1025 17.12 16.80 21.90
N ALA A 1026 16.32 15.91 21.29
CA ALA A 1026 16.84 14.78 20.51
C ALA A 1026 17.60 15.25 19.26
N SER A 1027 17.06 16.22 18.53
CA SER A 1027 17.68 16.83 17.36
C SER A 1027 19.00 17.56 17.71
N ILE A 1028 19.06 18.25 18.86
CA ILE A 1028 20.31 18.85 19.38
C ILE A 1028 21.33 17.76 19.69
N GLY A 1029 20.93 16.74 20.46
CA GLY A 1029 21.82 15.64 20.84
C GLY A 1029 22.34 14.85 19.64
N PHE A 1030 21.53 14.68 18.59
CA PHE A 1030 21.97 14.09 17.33
C PHE A 1030 23.03 14.97 16.65
N ALA A 1031 22.75 16.26 16.44
CA ALA A 1031 23.70 17.17 15.81
C ALA A 1031 25.05 17.27 16.55
N GLU A 1032 25.04 17.18 17.88
CA GLU A 1032 26.28 17.11 18.68
C GLU A 1032 27.10 15.84 18.44
N ARG A 1033 26.45 14.67 18.33
CA ARG A 1033 27.12 13.39 18.01
C ARG A 1033 27.69 13.39 16.59
N GLU A 1034 26.98 13.99 15.64
CA GLU A 1034 27.45 14.09 14.25
C GLU A 1034 28.66 15.03 14.14
N LEU A 1035 28.63 16.16 14.87
CA LEU A 1035 29.77 17.06 14.95
C LEU A 1035 31.00 16.35 15.53
N ALA A 1036 30.83 15.59 16.61
CA ALA A 1036 31.91 14.80 17.21
C ALA A 1036 32.48 13.74 16.25
N SER A 1037 31.62 13.09 15.45
CA SER A 1037 32.04 12.09 14.46
C SER A 1037 32.87 12.72 13.33
N LEU A 1038 32.44 13.89 12.84
CA LEU A 1038 33.19 14.64 11.83
C LEU A 1038 34.52 15.17 12.37
N ASP A 1039 34.55 15.65 13.62
CA ASP A 1039 35.78 16.10 14.29
C ASP A 1039 36.78 14.96 14.50
N ASP A 1040 36.32 13.81 14.97
CA ASP A 1040 37.15 12.62 15.11
C ASP A 1040 37.73 12.19 13.75
N PHE A 1041 36.91 12.15 12.69
CA PHE A 1041 37.39 11.84 11.34
C PHE A 1041 38.45 12.85 10.85
N LEU A 1042 38.19 14.15 11.02
CA LEU A 1042 39.11 15.21 10.61
C LEU A 1042 40.40 15.24 11.44
N SER A 1043 40.39 14.74 12.67
CA SER A 1043 41.60 14.66 13.51
C SER A 1043 42.63 13.63 13.02
N ARG A 1044 42.20 12.65 12.23
CA ARG A 1044 43.05 11.55 11.75
C ARG A 1044 43.94 11.99 10.57
N GLU A 1045 45.17 11.47 10.52
CA GLU A 1045 46.11 11.68 9.40
C GLU A 1045 45.84 10.73 8.23
N GLY A 1046 46.25 11.11 7.01
CA GLY A 1046 46.30 10.19 5.86
C GLY A 1046 45.15 10.26 4.84
N ASP A 1047 44.28 11.26 4.92
CA ASP A 1047 43.17 11.45 3.97
C ASP A 1047 43.49 12.46 2.84
N THR A 1048 42.76 12.39 1.73
CA THR A 1048 42.92 13.28 0.58
C THR A 1048 42.44 14.70 0.89
N ALA A 1049 43.07 15.71 0.29
CA ALA A 1049 42.68 17.11 0.47
C ALA A 1049 41.21 17.37 0.06
N ALA A 1050 40.72 16.70 -0.99
CA ALA A 1050 39.35 16.81 -1.46
C ALA A 1050 38.33 16.27 -0.45
N ARG A 1051 38.58 15.07 0.11
CA ARG A 1051 37.70 14.47 1.11
C ARG A 1051 37.65 15.30 2.39
N ARG A 1052 38.80 15.80 2.86
CA ARG A 1052 38.85 16.70 4.01
C ARG A 1052 38.05 17.98 3.78
N ALA A 1053 38.17 18.61 2.61
CA ALA A 1053 37.37 19.79 2.27
C ALA A 1053 35.86 19.50 2.26
N LEU A 1054 35.44 18.33 1.76
CA LEU A 1054 34.05 17.89 1.81
C LEU A 1054 33.55 17.72 3.26
N MET A 1055 34.34 17.10 4.13
CA MET A 1055 33.97 16.89 5.54
C MET A 1055 33.90 18.21 6.32
N GLU A 1056 34.83 19.15 6.08
CA GLU A 1056 34.74 20.50 6.67
C GLU A 1056 33.48 21.25 6.21
N GLY A 1057 33.08 21.09 4.95
CA GLY A 1057 31.82 21.62 4.44
C GLY A 1057 30.60 21.05 5.16
N ARG A 1058 30.57 19.71 5.37
CA ARG A 1058 29.50 19.04 6.14
C ARG A 1058 29.48 19.50 7.59
N LYS A 1059 30.65 19.57 8.24
CA LYS A 1059 30.81 20.09 9.60
C LYS A 1059 30.25 21.49 9.76
N SER A 1060 30.57 22.39 8.82
CA SER A 1060 30.06 23.78 8.84
C SER A 1060 28.53 23.82 8.83
N LYS A 1061 27.88 22.95 8.08
CA LYS A 1061 26.42 22.85 8.04
C LYS A 1061 25.84 22.29 9.34
N VAL A 1062 26.45 21.27 9.93
CA VAL A 1062 26.04 20.72 11.23
C VAL A 1062 26.11 21.80 12.31
N VAL A 1063 27.19 22.60 12.34
CA VAL A 1063 27.34 23.73 13.28
C VAL A 1063 26.24 24.79 13.08
N ALA A 1064 25.92 25.12 11.83
CA ALA A 1064 24.83 26.05 11.53
C ALA A 1064 23.47 25.50 12.00
N ASN A 1065 23.18 24.23 11.72
CA ASN A 1065 21.95 23.57 12.16
C ASN A 1065 21.85 23.52 13.69
N LEU A 1066 22.92 23.11 14.39
CA LEU A 1066 22.97 23.08 15.85
C LEU A 1066 22.74 24.47 16.47
N THR A 1067 23.29 25.51 15.84
CA THR A 1067 23.06 26.90 16.26
C THR A 1067 21.61 27.31 16.08
N HIS A 1068 20.98 26.93 14.95
CA HIS A 1068 19.56 27.18 14.72
C HIS A 1068 18.69 26.43 15.74
N LEU A 1069 18.86 25.11 15.90
CA LEU A 1069 18.09 24.28 16.84
C LEU A 1069 18.11 24.81 18.29
N ARG A 1070 19.24 25.36 18.74
CA ARG A 1070 19.37 25.94 20.10
C ARG A 1070 18.65 27.28 20.27
N ASN A 1071 18.39 28.00 19.19
CA ASN A 1071 17.81 29.34 19.22
C ASN A 1071 16.39 29.41 18.65
N ALA A 1072 15.98 28.42 17.85
CA ALA A 1072 14.67 28.35 17.23
C ALA A 1072 13.56 28.26 18.29
N PRO A 1073 12.47 29.02 18.15
CA PRO A 1073 11.32 28.88 19.02
C PRO A 1073 10.64 27.54 18.78
N LEU A 1074 10.07 26.96 19.84
CA LEU A 1074 9.37 25.67 19.76
C LEU A 1074 8.21 25.68 18.75
N SER A 1075 7.64 26.86 18.49
CA SER A 1075 6.55 27.06 17.54
C SER A 1075 6.89 26.67 16.09
N GLU A 1076 8.17 26.58 15.72
CA GLU A 1076 8.57 26.07 14.40
C GLU A 1076 8.21 24.58 14.21
N LEU A 1077 8.04 23.83 15.31
CA LEU A 1077 7.62 22.42 15.28
C LEU A 1077 6.10 22.25 15.42
N ASN A 1078 5.33 23.33 15.59
CA ASN A 1078 3.87 23.25 15.74
C ASN A 1078 3.25 22.62 14.49
N GLY A 1079 2.35 21.67 14.69
CA GLY A 1079 1.71 20.92 13.60
C GLY A 1079 2.52 19.72 13.09
N THR A 1080 3.69 19.44 13.67
CA THR A 1080 4.42 18.16 13.48
C THR A 1080 4.01 17.11 14.52
N LEU A 1081 4.49 15.87 14.39
CA LEU A 1081 4.23 14.80 15.37
C LEU A 1081 5.04 14.92 16.68
N GLY A 1082 6.06 15.79 16.69
CA GLY A 1082 7.08 15.82 17.75
C GLY A 1082 7.73 14.45 17.98
N ARG A 1083 8.22 14.22 19.20
CA ARG A 1083 8.84 12.97 19.61
C ARG A 1083 8.26 12.46 20.91
N GLN A 1084 8.28 11.15 21.11
CA GLN A 1084 7.91 10.55 22.39
C GLN A 1084 8.76 11.15 23.52
N ALA A 1085 8.10 11.67 24.56
CA ALA A 1085 8.77 12.30 25.70
C ALA A 1085 9.22 11.30 26.76
N ARG A 1086 8.40 10.26 27.00
CA ARG A 1086 8.64 9.24 28.02
C ARG A 1086 8.87 7.88 27.39
N TRP A 1087 9.96 7.22 27.79
CA TRP A 1087 10.44 5.96 27.19
C TRP A 1087 10.34 4.76 28.14
N ASN A 1088 10.14 4.99 29.43
CA ASN A 1088 10.01 3.97 30.46
C ASN A 1088 8.67 4.14 31.19
N ALA A 1089 8.01 3.03 31.52
CA ALA A 1089 6.92 3.03 32.48
C ALA A 1089 7.54 3.18 33.88
N GLU A 1090 7.25 4.28 34.58
CA GLU A 1090 7.61 4.37 36.00
C GLU A 1090 6.83 3.29 36.77
N VAL A 1091 7.55 2.41 37.47
CA VAL A 1091 6.99 1.35 38.33
C VAL A 1091 6.58 1.91 39.68
#